data_AF-A0A073J724-F1
#
_entry.id   AF-A0A073J724-F1
#
_cell.length_a   1.000
_cell.length_b   1.000
_cell.length_c   1.000
_cell.angle_alpha   90.00
_cell.angle_beta   90.00
_cell.angle_gamma   90.00
#
_symmetry.space_group_name_H-M   'P 1'
#
loop_
_entity.id
_entity.type
_entity.pdbx_description
1 polymer ?
#
loop_
_entity_poly.entity_id
_entity_poly.type
_entity_poly.pdbx_seq_one_letter_code
_entity_poly.pdbx_strand_id
1 'polypeptide(L)'
;MLFGLDGVEIGLIIVFVCLFGGILSGFPVAFAIGGAGIISFGIIAALDSAGLLIHQAIDQSSAAYRDLVNSGVKADAISIFRYPDLPRVAESVFPQGWEVAMDRNVSFIVNRMNERVLAGQSIETLLAVLMFVLMGITLERSKIANDLLTTMARVFGPLPGGLAVSIVVVGAFLAASTGIVGATVVTMGLLALPTMLRNNYSPEIATGVIAASGTLGQIIPPSIVIVLLGTLAGDLYSAAQEQRAQLAGCTDALSYLGKPAVLSVGTLFQAALLPGILLALLYALYAFVYALLNPEKAPAVPMGASNSEPITRREGFTWFLGVPMLMVVGTILLGNVGVVGSQNMTVSSFSDIEKGASLRTNVSEDCKASMIELHGQSKWDTAVAQQQEIDAAGGLHASERLSPEALQEAIDAKVANAAPIGTGTAILLILAGLILTTARGVAPSRDKRPLVVGAIGAVLVLLVDILLIGPRTSSGVYVLLMAVPFAALLYGCYHGAISCAKNELIRVVFPPLVLIVAVLGSILGGITNPTPAAALGAGGAIMLAAYRKLTDTDRSPKVIIWSTLAILVCILVGVNFDLRINIEGVSFESWVAFFVAYAAYLYALFGLLFSCWILFTAGVLSPIVRETAKVTSMVFTILIGSQILNLVVISFGGEHYIQMFLKSFDNEITVFLLVMLVLFLLGFVLDFLEIIYIVIPIVGPVIYGGTFDPKWVTIMIAVNLQTSFLTPPFGFALFYLRGVAPKEVTTGHIYRGIVPFVLIQVAGLGILWFFPSIVTIVPDLIPN
;
A
#
# COMPACT_ATOMS: atom_id res chain seq x y z
N MET A 1 20.45 -27.14 33.04
CA MET A 1 20.96 -26.10 32.12
C MET A 1 22.06 -26.71 31.26
N LEU A 2 21.76 -26.96 29.98
CA LEU A 2 22.74 -27.40 28.99
C LEU A 2 23.55 -26.16 28.56
N PHE A 3 24.89 -26.25 28.53
CA PHE A 3 25.80 -25.14 28.17
C PHE A 3 25.65 -23.83 28.98
N GLY A 4 25.02 -23.87 30.16
CA GLY A 4 24.75 -22.67 30.97
C GLY A 4 23.63 -21.78 30.44
N LEU A 5 22.90 -22.23 29.42
CA LEU A 5 21.75 -21.54 28.85
C LEU A 5 20.45 -22.05 29.46
N ASP A 6 19.45 -21.16 29.48
CA ASP A 6 18.10 -21.45 29.89
C ASP A 6 17.40 -22.40 28.90
N GLY A 7 16.47 -23.23 29.39
CA GLY A 7 15.76 -24.19 28.54
C GLY A 7 15.03 -23.54 27.36
N VAL A 8 14.52 -22.32 27.56
CA VAL A 8 13.85 -21.53 26.52
C VAL A 8 14.83 -21.00 25.47
N GLU A 9 16.03 -20.55 25.89
CA GLU A 9 17.09 -20.11 24.97
C GLU A 9 17.56 -21.24 24.06
N ILE A 10 17.76 -22.43 24.64
CA ILE A 10 18.13 -23.62 23.87
C ILE A 10 17.01 -24.01 22.91
N GLY A 11 15.75 -23.92 23.34
CA GLY A 11 14.58 -24.10 22.49
C GLY A 11 14.59 -23.15 21.28
N LEU A 12 14.83 -21.85 21.50
CA LEU A 12 14.97 -20.86 20.43
C LEU A 12 16.13 -21.18 19.48
N ILE A 13 17.28 -21.60 20.01
CA ILE A 13 18.44 -22.00 19.18
C ILE A 13 18.09 -23.23 18.33
N ILE A 14 17.42 -24.24 18.89
CA ILE A 14 16.99 -25.44 18.15
C ILE A 14 16.05 -25.02 17.01
N VAL A 15 15.03 -24.21 17.30
CA VAL A 15 14.10 -23.68 16.29
C VAL A 15 14.85 -22.96 15.18
N PHE A 16 15.78 -22.06 15.55
CA PHE A 16 16.57 -21.28 14.62
C PHE A 16 17.47 -22.18 13.75
N VAL A 17 18.17 -23.14 14.35
CA VAL A 17 19.04 -24.07 13.61
C VAL A 17 18.23 -24.97 12.67
N CYS A 18 17.07 -25.48 13.11
CA CYS A 18 16.18 -26.25 12.24
C CYS A 18 15.65 -25.42 11.08
N LEU A 19 15.23 -24.17 11.34
CA LEU A 19 14.72 -23.26 10.31
C LEU A 19 15.81 -22.92 9.28
N PHE A 20 16.97 -22.46 9.76
CA PHE A 20 18.08 -22.08 8.89
C PHE A 20 18.67 -23.29 8.17
N GLY A 21 18.80 -24.43 8.84
CA GLY A 21 19.22 -25.69 8.21
C GLY A 21 18.27 -26.09 7.09
N GLY A 22 16.95 -25.99 7.32
CA GLY A 22 15.93 -26.24 6.31
C GLY A 22 16.05 -25.31 5.11
N ILE A 23 16.19 -24.00 5.34
CA ILE A 23 16.29 -22.99 4.28
C ILE A 23 17.60 -23.13 3.49
N LEU A 24 18.73 -23.28 4.18
CA LEU A 24 20.06 -23.40 3.57
C LEU A 24 20.24 -24.71 2.78
N SER A 25 19.46 -25.75 3.09
CA SER A 25 19.44 -26.99 2.32
C SER A 25 18.86 -26.83 0.90
N GLY A 26 18.28 -25.67 0.58
CA GLY A 26 17.62 -25.41 -0.69
C GLY A 26 16.20 -25.98 -0.77
N PHE A 27 15.67 -26.49 0.35
CA PHE A 27 14.28 -26.92 0.44
C PHE A 27 13.36 -25.70 0.28
N PRO A 28 12.19 -25.82 -0.39
CA PRO A 28 11.30 -24.69 -0.53
C PRO A 28 10.88 -24.16 0.84
N VAL A 29 11.11 -22.87 1.07
CA VAL A 29 11.01 -22.23 2.38
C VAL A 29 9.65 -22.48 3.05
N ALA A 30 8.59 -22.45 2.25
CA ALA A 30 7.22 -22.72 2.71
C ALA A 30 7.09 -24.06 3.47
N PHE A 31 7.79 -25.11 3.04
CA PHE A 31 7.82 -26.40 3.73
C PHE A 31 8.90 -26.47 4.81
N ALA A 32 10.03 -25.79 4.60
CA ALA A 32 11.11 -25.72 5.58
C ALA A 32 10.61 -25.12 6.90
N ILE A 33 9.75 -24.10 6.87
CA ILE A 33 9.18 -23.46 8.06
C ILE A 33 8.32 -24.45 8.86
N GLY A 34 7.34 -25.10 8.21
CA GLY A 34 6.46 -26.06 8.88
C GLY A 34 7.23 -27.28 9.39
N GLY A 35 8.15 -27.80 8.57
CA GLY A 35 9.03 -28.91 8.95
C GLY A 35 9.96 -28.55 10.11
N ALA A 36 10.54 -27.34 10.13
CA ALA A 36 11.33 -26.85 11.24
C ALA A 36 10.51 -26.76 12.52
N GLY A 37 9.26 -26.30 12.46
CA GLY A 37 8.35 -26.29 13.61
C GLY A 37 8.13 -27.69 14.19
N ILE A 38 7.79 -28.67 13.34
CA ILE A 38 7.53 -30.05 13.79
C ILE A 38 8.80 -30.70 14.35
N ILE A 39 9.92 -30.59 13.63
CA ILE A 39 11.20 -31.20 14.04
C ILE A 39 11.71 -30.56 15.32
N SER A 40 11.70 -29.23 15.43
CA SER A 40 12.14 -28.53 16.64
C SER A 40 11.26 -28.87 17.83
N PHE A 41 9.93 -28.93 17.67
CA PHE A 41 9.03 -29.36 18.74
C PHE A 41 9.38 -30.78 19.22
N GLY A 42 9.60 -31.73 18.30
CA GLY A 42 9.98 -33.10 18.65
C GLY A 42 11.32 -33.18 19.41
N ILE A 43 12.32 -32.40 18.98
CA ILE A 43 13.62 -32.32 19.68
C ILE A 43 13.44 -31.71 21.07
N ILE A 44 12.70 -30.61 21.19
CA ILE A 44 12.46 -29.92 22.46
C ILE A 44 11.69 -30.84 23.42
N ALA A 45 10.63 -31.51 22.95
CA ALA A 45 9.86 -32.47 23.75
C ALA A 45 10.71 -33.66 24.23
N ALA A 46 11.59 -34.19 23.37
CA ALA A 46 12.50 -35.26 23.74
C ALA A 46 13.53 -34.81 24.79
N LEU A 47 14.05 -33.59 24.69
CA LEU A 47 15.02 -33.05 25.64
C LEU A 47 14.36 -32.65 26.99
N ASP A 48 13.14 -32.12 26.95
CA ASP A 48 12.36 -31.78 28.14
C ASP A 48 11.93 -33.04 28.91
N SER A 49 11.41 -34.06 28.23
CA SER A 49 11.09 -35.36 28.85
C SER A 49 12.31 -36.09 29.42
N ALA A 50 13.51 -35.85 28.85
CA ALA A 50 14.77 -36.33 29.40
C ALA A 50 15.28 -35.51 30.60
N GLY A 51 14.56 -34.45 31.01
CA GLY A 51 14.95 -33.54 32.09
C GLY A 51 16.17 -32.64 31.76
N LEU A 52 16.52 -32.52 30.48
CA LEU A 52 17.69 -31.77 30.01
C LEU A 52 17.39 -30.29 29.76
N LEU A 53 16.14 -29.96 29.45
CA LEU A 53 15.65 -28.59 29.32
C LEU A 53 14.96 -28.16 30.61
N ILE A 54 15.55 -27.17 31.28
CA ILE A 54 15.03 -26.59 32.52
C ILE A 54 14.94 -25.08 32.30
N HIS A 55 13.75 -24.53 32.53
CA HIS A 55 13.48 -23.09 32.53
C HIS A 55 13.69 -22.51 33.93
N GLN A 56 14.41 -21.39 34.04
CA GLN A 56 14.59 -20.66 35.29
C GLN A 56 13.55 -19.53 35.40
N ALA A 57 12.36 -19.87 35.90
CA ALA A 57 11.30 -18.89 36.12
C ALA A 57 11.52 -18.08 37.41
N ILE A 58 10.98 -16.87 37.48
CA ILE A 58 10.99 -16.07 38.73
C ILE A 58 10.07 -16.74 39.75
N ASP A 59 10.54 -16.90 40.99
CA ASP A 59 9.74 -17.39 42.10
C ASP A 59 8.69 -16.36 42.52
N GLN A 60 7.48 -16.50 41.99
CA GLN A 60 6.34 -15.64 42.33
C GLN A 60 5.88 -15.80 43.79
N SER A 61 6.28 -16.88 44.47
CA SER A 61 5.94 -17.12 45.89
C SER A 61 6.92 -16.43 46.85
N SER A 62 8.07 -15.97 46.34
CA SER A 62 9.11 -15.34 47.14
C SER A 62 8.63 -14.04 47.80
N ALA A 63 9.21 -13.73 48.96
CA ALA A 63 8.95 -12.46 49.64
C ALA A 63 9.40 -11.28 48.76
N ALA A 64 10.56 -11.40 48.11
CA ALA A 64 11.12 -10.38 47.22
C ALA A 64 10.18 -10.05 46.04
N TYR A 65 9.55 -11.05 45.42
CA TYR A 65 8.56 -10.80 44.37
C TYR A 65 7.31 -10.09 44.90
N ARG A 66 6.80 -10.54 46.05
CA ARG A 66 5.63 -9.91 46.69
C ARG A 66 5.91 -8.47 47.10
N ASP A 67 7.08 -8.19 47.65
CA ASP A 67 7.51 -6.83 48.02
C ASP A 67 7.60 -5.93 46.79
N LEU A 68 8.11 -6.45 45.67
CA LEU A 68 8.17 -5.73 44.41
C LEU A 68 6.78 -5.41 43.86
N VAL A 69 5.86 -6.38 43.88
CA VAL A 69 4.46 -6.15 43.48
C VAL A 69 3.77 -5.14 44.41
N ASN A 70 3.99 -5.26 45.72
CA ASN A 70 3.43 -4.35 46.72
C ASN A 70 4.01 -2.93 46.62
N SER A 71 5.19 -2.76 46.03
CA SER A 71 5.78 -1.43 45.73
C SER A 71 5.09 -0.71 44.57
N GLY A 72 4.11 -1.35 43.92
CA GLY A 72 3.33 -0.81 42.81
C GLY A 72 3.80 -1.27 41.43
N VAL A 73 4.82 -2.13 41.34
CA VAL A 73 5.27 -2.70 40.06
C VAL A 73 4.30 -3.79 39.62
N LYS A 74 3.71 -3.63 38.43
CA LYS A 74 2.79 -4.63 37.86
C LYS A 74 3.54 -5.92 37.52
N ALA A 75 2.89 -7.07 37.76
CA ALA A 75 3.47 -8.40 37.52
C ALA A 75 4.04 -8.55 36.10
N ASP A 76 3.34 -8.04 35.08
CA ASP A 76 3.76 -8.11 33.68
C ASP A 76 5.04 -7.31 33.34
N ALA A 77 5.43 -6.38 34.22
CA ALA A 77 6.67 -5.60 34.08
C ALA A 77 7.87 -6.27 34.79
N ILE A 78 7.62 -7.32 35.56
CA ILE A 78 8.65 -8.06 36.29
C ILE A 78 9.21 -9.15 35.38
N SER A 79 10.46 -9.00 34.96
CA SER A 79 11.16 -9.97 34.12
C SER A 79 12.55 -10.28 34.64
N ILE A 80 13.09 -11.42 34.22
CA ILE A 80 14.44 -11.88 34.60
C ILE A 80 15.51 -10.87 34.16
N PHE A 81 15.25 -10.15 33.08
CA PHE A 81 16.17 -9.15 32.52
C PHE A 81 16.17 -7.84 33.32
N ARG A 82 14.99 -7.41 33.79
CA ARG A 82 14.85 -6.15 34.54
C ARG A 82 15.20 -6.30 36.02
N TYR A 83 14.92 -7.47 36.59
CA TYR A 83 15.17 -7.78 37.99
C TYR A 83 15.95 -9.10 38.13
N PRO A 84 17.26 -9.09 37.79
CA PRO A 84 18.07 -10.31 37.76
C PRO A 84 18.26 -10.94 39.15
N ASP A 85 18.14 -10.15 40.22
CA ASP A 85 18.39 -10.55 41.61
C ASP A 85 17.21 -11.29 42.26
N LEU A 86 16.06 -11.39 41.58
CA LEU A 86 14.91 -12.11 42.11
C LEU A 86 15.20 -13.62 42.22
N PRO A 87 14.72 -14.29 43.28
CA PRO A 87 14.85 -15.75 43.42
C PRO A 87 14.20 -16.47 42.23
N ARG A 88 14.82 -17.58 41.79
CA ARG A 88 14.38 -18.34 40.62
C ARG A 88 14.07 -19.78 41.00
N VAL A 89 13.07 -20.35 40.34
CA VAL A 89 12.69 -21.76 40.45
C VAL A 89 12.98 -22.46 39.12
N ALA A 90 13.53 -23.66 39.21
CA ALA A 90 13.73 -24.54 38.08
C ALA A 90 12.41 -25.24 37.75
N GLU A 91 11.86 -24.95 36.57
CA GLU A 91 10.66 -25.57 36.03
C GLU A 91 10.97 -26.29 34.72
N SER A 92 10.13 -27.26 34.34
CA SER A 92 10.18 -27.85 33.00
C SER A 92 9.74 -26.79 31.97
N VAL A 93 10.29 -26.88 30.76
CA VAL A 93 9.92 -25.99 29.65
C VAL A 93 8.47 -26.23 29.23
N PHE A 94 7.94 -27.43 29.44
CA PHE A 94 6.51 -27.76 29.32
C PHE A 94 5.93 -28.13 30.70
N PRO A 95 5.43 -27.16 31.49
CA PRO A 95 4.99 -27.40 32.88
C PRO A 95 3.91 -28.49 33.03
N GLN A 96 3.08 -28.70 31.99
CA GLN A 96 2.00 -29.69 31.96
C GLN A 96 2.33 -30.93 31.09
N GLY A 97 3.59 -31.09 30.69
CA GLY A 97 4.03 -32.12 29.74
C GLY A 97 3.89 -31.71 28.27
N TRP A 98 4.66 -32.36 27.41
CA TRP A 98 4.69 -32.07 25.98
C TRP A 98 3.41 -32.52 25.26
N GLU A 99 2.69 -33.51 25.80
CA GLU A 99 1.43 -34.02 25.25
C GLU A 99 0.34 -32.94 25.31
N VAL A 100 0.20 -32.28 26.46
CA VAL A 100 -0.77 -31.18 26.64
C VAL A 100 -0.38 -29.99 25.77
N ALA A 101 0.92 -29.69 25.67
CA ALA A 101 1.41 -28.65 24.77
C ALA A 101 1.10 -28.98 23.30
N MET A 102 1.24 -30.25 22.89
CA MET A 102 0.90 -30.72 21.54
C MET A 102 -0.60 -30.59 21.27
N ASP A 103 -1.47 -31.07 22.16
CA ASP A 103 -2.93 -30.99 22.00
C ASP A 103 -3.39 -29.53 21.89
N ARG A 104 -2.86 -28.66 22.75
CA ARG A 104 -3.10 -27.22 22.72
C ARG A 104 -2.65 -26.61 21.38
N ASN A 105 -1.45 -26.96 20.93
CA ASN A 105 -0.91 -26.46 19.66
C ASN A 105 -1.76 -26.93 18.48
N VAL A 106 -2.14 -28.21 18.42
CA VAL A 106 -2.98 -28.75 17.34
C VAL A 106 -4.34 -28.05 17.30
N SER A 107 -4.98 -27.87 18.47
CA SER A 107 -6.25 -27.15 18.56
C SER A 107 -6.11 -25.69 18.08
N PHE A 108 -5.06 -24.98 18.52
CA PHE A 108 -4.80 -23.61 18.07
C PHE A 108 -4.44 -23.53 16.59
N ILE A 109 -3.69 -24.49 16.04
CA ILE A 109 -3.39 -24.56 14.61
C ILE A 109 -4.69 -24.65 13.83
N VAL A 110 -5.59 -25.57 14.19
CA VAL A 110 -6.87 -25.75 13.50
C VAL A 110 -7.71 -24.47 13.55
N ASN A 111 -7.83 -23.85 14.73
CA ASN A 111 -8.60 -22.62 14.89
C ASN A 111 -7.96 -21.44 14.14
N ARG A 112 -6.64 -21.22 14.27
CA ARG A 112 -5.94 -20.16 13.53
C ARG A 112 -5.95 -20.40 12.03
N MET A 113 -5.89 -21.64 11.54
CA MET A 113 -6.04 -21.94 10.12
C MET A 113 -7.45 -21.58 9.64
N ASN A 114 -8.48 -21.88 10.43
CA ASN A 114 -9.83 -21.48 10.09
C ASN A 114 -9.97 -19.94 10.03
N GLU A 115 -9.47 -19.22 11.03
CA GLU A 115 -9.55 -17.75 11.11
C GLU A 115 -8.64 -17.01 10.13
N ARG A 116 -7.42 -17.51 9.87
CA ARG A 116 -6.40 -16.81 9.08
C ARG A 116 -6.24 -17.29 7.65
N VAL A 117 -6.84 -18.43 7.28
CA VAL A 117 -6.65 -19.05 5.95
C VAL A 117 -7.96 -19.39 5.25
N LEU A 118 -8.97 -19.88 5.98
CA LEU A 118 -10.18 -20.48 5.37
C LEU A 118 -11.46 -19.64 5.49
N ALA A 119 -11.67 -18.90 6.57
CA ALA A 119 -12.94 -18.22 6.83
C ALA A 119 -12.86 -16.82 7.47
N GLY A 120 -11.69 -16.22 7.71
CA GLY A 120 -11.60 -14.90 8.37
C GLY A 120 -11.13 -13.73 7.49
N GLN A 121 -11.04 -12.56 8.13
CA GLN A 121 -10.78 -11.25 7.51
C GLN A 121 -9.47 -11.18 6.70
N SER A 122 -8.47 -11.94 7.12
CA SER A 122 -7.22 -12.13 6.39
C SER A 122 -7.40 -12.58 4.93
N ILE A 123 -8.46 -13.33 4.61
CA ILE A 123 -8.74 -13.80 3.24
C ILE A 123 -8.98 -12.64 2.29
N GLU A 124 -9.68 -11.58 2.72
CA GLU A 124 -9.92 -10.43 1.85
C GLU A 124 -8.60 -9.82 1.42
N THR A 125 -7.64 -9.72 2.35
CA THR A 125 -6.30 -9.15 2.09
C THR A 125 -5.44 -10.08 1.24
N LEU A 126 -5.51 -11.40 1.46
CA LEU A 126 -4.83 -12.40 0.64
C LEU A 126 -5.40 -12.46 -0.79
N LEU A 127 -6.70 -12.24 -0.95
CA LEU A 127 -7.34 -12.13 -2.26
C LEU A 127 -6.87 -10.87 -3.00
N ALA A 128 -6.65 -9.76 -2.28
CA ALA A 128 -6.03 -8.57 -2.86
C ALA A 128 -4.62 -8.86 -3.38
N VAL A 129 -3.81 -9.61 -2.62
CA VAL A 129 -2.48 -10.06 -3.07
C VAL A 129 -2.59 -10.89 -4.35
N LEU A 130 -3.51 -11.86 -4.42
CA LEU A 130 -3.73 -12.66 -5.64
C LEU A 130 -4.05 -11.77 -6.85
N MET A 131 -4.95 -10.79 -6.67
CA MET A 131 -5.37 -9.89 -7.75
C MET A 131 -4.26 -8.92 -8.19
N PHE A 132 -3.45 -8.40 -7.26
CA PHE A 132 -2.28 -7.59 -7.61
C PHE A 132 -1.20 -8.39 -8.31
N VAL A 133 -0.92 -9.61 -7.85
CA VAL A 133 -0.01 -10.55 -8.53
C VAL A 133 -0.50 -10.82 -9.96
N LEU A 134 -1.80 -11.08 -10.14
CA LEU A 134 -2.41 -11.33 -11.44
C LEU A 134 -2.26 -10.11 -12.37
N MET A 135 -2.54 -8.91 -11.87
CA MET A 135 -2.37 -7.65 -12.59
C MET A 135 -0.92 -7.48 -13.06
N GLY A 136 0.04 -7.66 -12.15
CA GLY A 136 1.46 -7.56 -12.40
C GLY A 136 1.96 -8.50 -13.48
N ILE A 137 1.70 -9.79 -13.30
CA ILE A 137 2.11 -10.83 -14.25
C ILE A 137 1.45 -10.61 -15.61
N THR A 138 0.21 -10.12 -15.65
CA THR A 138 -0.48 -9.80 -16.90
C THR A 138 0.22 -8.67 -17.67
N LEU A 139 0.60 -7.59 -16.99
CA LEU A 139 1.33 -6.47 -17.59
C LEU A 139 2.75 -6.86 -18.03
N GLU A 140 3.41 -7.72 -17.27
CA GLU A 140 4.73 -8.24 -17.60
C GLU A 140 4.68 -9.17 -18.84
N ARG A 141 3.80 -10.17 -18.82
CA ARG A 141 3.68 -11.18 -19.89
C ARG A 141 3.10 -10.62 -21.20
N SER A 142 2.38 -9.50 -21.13
CA SER A 142 1.87 -8.79 -22.31
C SER A 142 2.91 -7.89 -22.99
N LYS A 143 4.20 -7.98 -22.62
CA LYS A 143 5.33 -7.19 -23.16
C LYS A 143 5.19 -5.68 -22.92
N ILE A 144 4.21 -5.21 -22.15
CA ILE A 144 4.00 -3.77 -21.90
C ILE A 144 5.24 -3.18 -21.24
N ALA A 145 5.86 -3.92 -20.33
CA ALA A 145 7.16 -3.62 -19.74
C ALA A 145 8.25 -3.33 -20.78
N ASN A 146 8.35 -4.14 -21.84
CA ASN A 146 9.36 -3.96 -22.89
C ASN A 146 9.13 -2.68 -23.71
N ASP A 147 7.87 -2.38 -24.02
CA ASP A 147 7.52 -1.17 -24.76
C ASP A 147 7.77 0.07 -23.89
N LEU A 148 7.42 0.00 -22.60
CA LEU A 148 7.73 1.07 -21.63
C LEU A 148 9.23 1.34 -21.56
N LEU A 149 10.05 0.28 -21.44
CA LEU A 149 11.51 0.39 -21.43
C LEU A 149 12.05 1.03 -22.69
N THR A 150 11.68 0.51 -23.87
CA THR A 150 12.20 1.02 -25.15
C THR A 150 11.72 2.44 -25.46
N THR A 151 10.53 2.81 -24.99
CA THR A 151 9.97 4.15 -25.17
C THR A 151 10.64 5.14 -24.20
N MET A 152 10.82 4.77 -22.93
CA MET A 152 11.55 5.60 -21.96
C MET A 152 13.03 5.74 -22.30
N ALA A 153 13.65 4.69 -22.84
CA ALA A 153 15.02 4.73 -23.34
C ALA A 153 15.17 5.72 -24.51
N ARG A 154 14.14 5.92 -25.34
CA ARG A 154 14.14 6.94 -26.39
C ARG A 154 13.97 8.35 -25.83
N VAL A 155 13.16 8.53 -24.79
CA VAL A 155 12.95 9.84 -24.13
C VAL A 155 14.21 10.32 -23.42
N PHE A 156 14.81 9.48 -22.59
CA PHE A 156 15.96 9.88 -21.78
C PHE A 156 17.31 9.53 -22.41
N GLY A 157 17.38 8.61 -23.38
CA GLY A 157 18.62 8.13 -24.02
C GLY A 157 19.59 9.21 -24.52
N PRO A 158 19.13 10.34 -25.11
CA PRO A 158 20.02 11.43 -25.51
C PRO A 158 20.76 12.12 -24.35
N LEU A 159 20.30 11.94 -23.11
CA LEU A 159 20.95 12.48 -21.93
C LEU A 159 22.05 11.52 -21.43
N PRO A 160 23.15 12.03 -20.85
CA PRO A 160 24.14 11.21 -20.15
C PRO A 160 23.47 10.36 -19.06
N GLY A 161 23.73 9.05 -19.03
CA GLY A 161 23.06 8.13 -18.10
C GLY A 161 21.57 7.89 -18.36
N GLY A 162 21.06 8.38 -19.50
CA GLY A 162 19.64 8.36 -19.84
C GLY A 162 18.99 6.99 -19.73
N LEU A 163 19.66 5.94 -20.21
CA LEU A 163 19.15 4.57 -20.16
C LEU A 163 19.02 4.05 -18.72
N ALA A 164 19.93 4.44 -17.83
CA ALA A 164 19.85 4.07 -16.41
C ALA A 164 18.66 4.78 -15.73
N VAL A 165 18.45 6.07 -16.01
CA VAL A 165 17.28 6.82 -15.52
C VAL A 165 15.98 6.20 -16.04
N SER A 166 15.93 5.81 -17.32
CA SER A 166 14.78 5.10 -17.91
C SER A 166 14.46 3.81 -17.15
N ILE A 167 15.47 3.04 -16.75
CA ILE A 167 15.27 1.80 -15.99
C ILE A 167 14.69 2.09 -14.62
N VAL A 168 15.19 3.10 -13.90
CA VAL A 168 14.62 3.49 -12.59
C VAL A 168 13.16 3.91 -12.73
N VAL A 169 12.84 4.74 -13.73
CA VAL A 169 11.47 5.23 -13.97
C VAL A 169 10.54 4.08 -14.36
N VAL A 170 10.93 3.23 -15.32
CA VAL A 170 10.09 2.10 -15.73
C VAL A 170 9.99 1.07 -14.63
N GLY A 171 11.06 0.83 -13.89
CA GLY A 171 11.04 -0.05 -12.75
C GLY A 171 10.16 0.48 -11.63
N ALA A 172 10.06 1.80 -11.41
CA ALA A 172 9.10 2.39 -10.48
C ALA A 172 7.63 2.18 -10.93
N PHE A 173 7.34 2.31 -12.24
CA PHE A 173 6.01 2.01 -12.78
C PHE A 173 5.66 0.53 -12.71
N LEU A 174 6.60 -0.34 -13.07
CA LEU A 174 6.39 -1.78 -13.00
C LEU A 174 6.31 -2.27 -11.56
N ALA A 175 7.12 -1.70 -10.66
CA ALA A 175 7.08 -1.93 -9.21
C ALA A 175 5.67 -1.74 -8.65
N ALA A 176 5.04 -0.61 -8.95
CA ALA A 176 3.66 -0.32 -8.57
C ALA A 176 2.68 -1.38 -9.09
N SER A 177 2.96 -1.97 -10.25
CA SER A 177 2.04 -2.92 -10.86
C SER A 177 2.26 -4.39 -10.47
N THR A 178 3.49 -4.80 -10.18
CA THR A 178 3.84 -6.20 -9.95
C THR A 178 3.97 -6.57 -8.48
N GLY A 179 4.56 -5.69 -7.66
CA GLY A 179 4.86 -5.99 -6.25
C GLY A 179 5.80 -7.19 -6.02
N ILE A 180 6.32 -7.82 -7.07
CA ILE A 180 7.19 -9.01 -7.02
C ILE A 180 8.59 -8.60 -7.44
N VAL A 181 9.45 -8.40 -6.45
CA VAL A 181 10.83 -7.92 -6.65
C VAL A 181 11.63 -8.89 -7.51
N GLY A 182 11.62 -10.18 -7.19
CA GLY A 182 12.47 -11.15 -7.88
C GLY A 182 12.16 -11.28 -9.36
N ALA A 183 10.88 -11.40 -9.71
CA ALA A 183 10.43 -11.42 -11.10
C ALA A 183 10.82 -10.13 -11.84
N THR A 184 10.64 -8.97 -11.22
CA THR A 184 10.98 -7.68 -11.83
C THR A 184 12.48 -7.55 -12.08
N VAL A 185 13.33 -7.93 -11.12
CA VAL A 185 14.80 -7.92 -11.28
C VAL A 185 15.24 -8.88 -12.38
N VAL A 186 14.66 -10.09 -12.43
CA VAL A 186 14.94 -11.08 -13.47
C VAL A 186 14.54 -10.57 -14.86
N THR A 187 13.34 -10.04 -14.99
CA THR A 187 12.81 -9.55 -16.27
C THR A 187 13.56 -8.32 -16.76
N MET A 188 13.85 -7.36 -15.87
CA MET A 188 14.72 -6.22 -16.18
C MET A 188 16.15 -6.68 -16.49
N GLY A 189 16.67 -7.67 -15.80
CA GLY A 189 17.97 -8.26 -16.08
C GLY A 189 18.04 -8.89 -17.47
N LEU A 190 17.01 -9.61 -17.90
CA LEU A 190 16.95 -10.23 -19.23
C LEU A 190 16.75 -9.21 -20.36
N LEU A 191 16.01 -8.13 -20.11
CA LEU A 191 15.65 -7.15 -21.15
C LEU A 191 16.62 -5.97 -21.21
N ALA A 192 16.96 -5.38 -20.07
CA ALA A 192 17.70 -4.13 -19.99
C ALA A 192 19.22 -4.34 -19.90
N LEU A 193 19.71 -5.35 -19.17
CA LEU A 193 21.16 -5.55 -18.99
C LEU A 193 21.90 -5.76 -20.32
N PRO A 194 21.45 -6.64 -21.25
CA PRO A 194 22.13 -6.80 -22.53
C PRO A 194 22.11 -5.51 -23.36
N THR A 195 21.03 -4.73 -23.26
CA THR A 195 20.86 -3.47 -23.96
C THR A 195 21.82 -2.39 -23.42
N MET A 196 22.03 -2.34 -22.10
CA MET A 196 23.00 -1.43 -21.48
C MET A 196 24.43 -1.77 -21.89
N LEU A 197 24.81 -3.05 -21.80
CA LEU A 197 26.16 -3.51 -22.15
C LEU A 197 26.50 -3.27 -23.63
N ARG A 198 25.54 -3.49 -24.54
CA ARG A 198 25.71 -3.17 -25.97
C ARG A 198 25.93 -1.69 -26.25
N ASN A 199 25.45 -0.81 -25.38
CA ASN A 199 25.63 0.63 -25.46
C ASN A 199 26.81 1.11 -24.59
N ASN A 200 27.76 0.24 -24.26
CA ASN A 200 28.98 0.54 -23.52
C ASN A 200 28.75 1.09 -22.09
N TYR A 201 27.64 0.74 -21.44
CA TYR A 201 27.49 1.00 -20.01
C TYR A 201 28.38 0.07 -19.19
N SER A 202 28.93 0.58 -18.09
CA SER A 202 29.71 -0.23 -17.17
C SER A 202 28.83 -1.33 -16.53
N PRO A 203 29.35 -2.56 -16.36
CA PRO A 203 28.62 -3.64 -15.71
C PRO A 203 28.14 -3.28 -14.30
N GLU A 204 28.91 -2.50 -13.55
CA GLU A 204 28.59 -2.09 -12.18
C GLU A 204 27.36 -1.18 -12.13
N ILE A 205 27.33 -0.10 -12.92
CA ILE A 205 26.17 0.80 -12.92
C ILE A 205 24.93 0.11 -13.50
N ALA A 206 25.10 -0.70 -14.56
CA ALA A 206 23.99 -1.41 -15.17
C ALA A 206 23.34 -2.41 -14.21
N THR A 207 24.15 -3.20 -13.52
CA THR A 207 23.64 -4.19 -12.57
C THR A 207 23.09 -3.55 -11.30
N GLY A 208 23.76 -2.52 -10.77
CA GLY A 208 23.31 -1.77 -9.59
C GLY A 208 21.94 -1.12 -9.81
N VAL A 209 21.76 -0.42 -10.93
CA VAL A 209 20.48 0.25 -11.27
C VAL A 209 19.35 -0.76 -11.44
N ILE A 210 19.59 -1.87 -12.15
CA ILE A 210 18.57 -2.91 -12.37
C ILE A 210 18.14 -3.56 -11.05
N ALA A 211 19.11 -3.95 -10.21
CA ALA A 211 18.83 -4.56 -8.91
C ALA A 211 18.09 -3.58 -7.98
N ALA A 212 18.59 -2.34 -7.84
CA ALA A 212 17.96 -1.32 -7.00
C ALA A 212 16.53 -1.01 -7.46
N SER A 213 16.36 -0.78 -8.77
CA SER A 213 15.06 -0.43 -9.35
C SER A 213 14.03 -1.56 -9.19
N GLY A 214 14.42 -2.82 -9.25
CA GLY A 214 13.49 -3.94 -9.06
C GLY A 214 12.96 -4.06 -7.63
N THR A 215 13.69 -3.56 -6.63
CA THR A 215 13.24 -3.58 -5.22
C THR A 215 12.25 -2.48 -4.87
N LEU A 216 12.08 -1.47 -5.73
CA LEU A 216 11.08 -0.41 -5.52
C LEU A 216 9.64 -0.98 -5.41
N GLY A 217 9.40 -2.18 -5.93
CA GLY A 217 8.12 -2.90 -5.79
C GLY A 217 7.71 -3.21 -4.36
N GLN A 218 8.62 -3.13 -3.39
CA GLN A 218 8.30 -3.31 -1.97
C GLN A 218 7.68 -2.07 -1.32
N ILE A 219 7.95 -0.88 -1.87
CA ILE A 219 7.53 0.39 -1.24
C ILE A 219 6.53 1.18 -2.08
N ILE A 220 6.63 1.13 -3.42
CA ILE A 220 5.75 1.91 -4.30
C ILE A 220 4.37 1.24 -4.38
N PRO A 221 3.28 1.92 -3.94
CA PRO A 221 1.94 1.36 -4.01
C PRO A 221 1.41 1.17 -5.44
N PRO A 222 0.51 0.18 -5.69
CA PRO A 222 0.09 -0.89 -4.78
C PRO A 222 1.18 -1.96 -4.61
N SER A 223 1.64 -2.18 -3.38
CA SER A 223 2.71 -3.12 -3.07
C SER A 223 2.21 -4.28 -2.21
N ILE A 224 2.57 -5.51 -2.59
CA ILE A 224 2.26 -6.72 -1.81
C ILE A 224 2.82 -6.63 -0.39
N VAL A 225 4.03 -6.09 -0.24
CA VAL A 225 4.68 -5.92 1.07
C VAL A 225 3.85 -5.02 1.98
N ILE A 226 3.40 -3.88 1.46
CA ILE A 226 2.59 -2.92 2.24
C ILE A 226 1.18 -3.46 2.51
N VAL A 227 0.58 -4.24 1.60
CA VAL A 227 -0.70 -4.92 1.87
C VAL A 227 -0.56 -5.87 3.05
N LEU A 228 0.47 -6.72 3.05
CA LEU A 228 0.68 -7.72 4.08
C LEU A 228 1.09 -7.11 5.42
N LEU A 229 2.00 -6.13 5.39
CA LEU A 229 2.36 -5.35 6.57
C LEU A 229 1.14 -4.61 7.12
N GLY A 230 0.29 -4.04 6.27
CA GLY A 230 -0.85 -3.27 6.74
C GLY A 230 -1.90 -4.08 7.47
N THR A 231 -2.19 -5.29 7.00
CA THR A 231 -3.08 -6.21 7.71
C THR A 231 -2.49 -6.60 9.06
N LEU A 232 -1.24 -7.10 9.09
CA LEU A 232 -0.64 -7.59 10.33
C LEU A 232 -0.30 -6.47 11.31
N ALA A 233 0.23 -5.34 10.85
CA ALA A 233 0.52 -4.19 11.69
C ALA A 233 -0.76 -3.58 12.27
N GLY A 234 -1.85 -3.55 11.50
CA GLY A 234 -3.16 -3.12 12.00
C GLY A 234 -3.67 -3.98 13.15
N ASP A 235 -3.64 -5.31 12.98
CA ASP A 235 -4.05 -6.26 14.02
C ASP A 235 -3.16 -6.13 15.27
N LEU A 236 -1.84 -6.10 15.07
CA LEU A 236 -0.86 -6.02 16.16
C LEU A 236 -0.92 -4.67 16.89
N TYR A 237 -1.12 -3.57 16.18
CA TYR A 237 -1.27 -2.24 16.76
C TYR A 237 -2.55 -2.14 17.60
N SER A 238 -3.68 -2.58 17.06
CA SER A 238 -4.95 -2.60 17.79
C SER A 238 -4.82 -3.44 19.08
N ALA A 239 -4.31 -4.67 18.97
CA ALA A 239 -4.14 -5.55 20.11
C ALA A 239 -3.14 -5.02 21.16
N ALA A 240 -2.01 -4.46 20.72
CA ALA A 240 -0.98 -3.94 21.62
C ALA A 240 -1.46 -2.68 22.36
N GLN A 241 -2.20 -1.79 21.69
CA GLN A 241 -2.78 -0.61 22.32
C GLN A 241 -3.92 -0.96 23.27
N GLU A 242 -4.70 -2.01 22.97
CA GLU A 242 -5.72 -2.54 23.88
C GLU A 242 -5.07 -3.06 25.17
N GLN A 243 -3.99 -3.84 25.05
CA GLN A 243 -3.23 -4.31 26.20
C GLN A 243 -2.63 -3.14 26.99
N ARG A 244 -2.10 -2.11 26.30
CA ARG A 244 -1.58 -0.90 26.95
C ARG A 244 -2.66 -0.14 27.71
N ALA A 245 -3.87 -0.03 27.17
CA ALA A 245 -4.99 0.62 27.84
C ALA A 245 -5.41 -0.12 29.10
N GLN A 246 -5.48 -1.46 29.04
CA GLN A 246 -5.75 -2.30 30.21
C GLN A 246 -4.64 -2.14 31.28
N LEU A 247 -3.38 -2.10 30.85
CA LEU A 247 -2.24 -1.80 31.72
C LEU A 247 -2.26 -0.36 32.27
N ALA A 248 -2.96 0.58 31.64
CA ALA A 248 -3.20 1.92 32.16
C ALA A 248 -4.47 2.02 33.04
N GLY A 249 -5.16 0.90 33.30
CA GLY A 249 -6.39 0.88 34.11
C GLY A 249 -7.65 1.30 33.35
N CYS A 250 -7.56 1.50 32.03
CA CYS A 250 -8.66 1.81 31.14
C CYS A 250 -9.31 0.53 30.56
N THR A 251 -10.58 0.62 30.17
CA THR A 251 -11.34 -0.53 29.64
C THR A 251 -10.96 -0.90 28.20
N ASP A 252 -10.59 0.09 27.40
CA ASP A 252 -10.36 -0.06 25.96
C ASP A 252 -9.40 1.01 25.42
N ALA A 253 -8.76 0.72 24.29
CA ALA A 253 -7.79 1.61 23.65
C ALA A 253 -8.40 2.93 23.17
N LEU A 254 -9.66 2.94 22.74
CA LEU A 254 -10.34 4.15 22.29
C LEU A 254 -10.50 5.15 23.43
N SER A 255 -10.88 4.67 24.62
CA SER A 255 -10.98 5.48 25.83
C SER A 255 -9.62 6.09 26.19
N TYR A 256 -8.56 5.27 26.20
CA TYR A 256 -7.21 5.69 26.59
C TYR A 256 -6.58 6.67 25.58
N LEU A 257 -6.64 6.37 24.28
CA LEU A 257 -5.98 7.16 23.23
C LEU A 257 -6.83 8.34 22.73
N GLY A 258 -8.14 8.35 22.99
CA GLY A 258 -9.09 9.32 22.44
C GLY A 258 -9.34 9.17 20.93
N LYS A 259 -8.75 8.17 20.28
CA LYS A 259 -8.91 7.86 18.86
C LYS A 259 -8.88 6.34 18.64
N PRO A 260 -9.57 5.82 17.60
CA PRO A 260 -9.53 4.39 17.30
C PRO A 260 -8.10 3.91 17.03
N ALA A 261 -7.68 2.82 17.68
CA ALA A 261 -6.37 2.19 17.48
C ALA A 261 -6.36 1.33 16.20
N VAL A 262 -6.68 1.95 15.06
CA VAL A 262 -6.79 1.26 13.76
C VAL A 262 -5.73 1.75 12.79
N LEU A 263 -5.12 0.82 12.06
CA LEU A 263 -4.24 1.10 10.94
C LEU A 263 -4.74 0.30 9.74
N SER A 264 -5.17 1.01 8.69
CA SER A 264 -5.65 0.38 7.47
C SER A 264 -4.57 0.28 6.40
N VAL A 265 -4.72 -0.68 5.49
CA VAL A 265 -3.86 -0.82 4.30
C VAL A 265 -3.89 0.44 3.43
N GLY A 266 -5.05 1.08 3.30
CA GLY A 266 -5.20 2.32 2.52
C GLY A 266 -4.39 3.49 3.10
N THR A 267 -4.41 3.66 4.42
CA THR A 267 -3.59 4.67 5.12
C THR A 267 -2.10 4.40 4.91
N LEU A 268 -1.68 3.13 4.89
CA LEU A 268 -0.28 2.78 4.61
C LEU A 268 0.11 2.97 3.14
N PHE A 269 -0.81 2.79 2.19
CA PHE A 269 -0.57 3.17 0.80
C PHE A 269 -0.37 4.68 0.66
N GLN A 270 -1.17 5.49 1.34
CA GLN A 270 -0.95 6.95 1.41
C GLN A 270 0.43 7.26 2.01
N ALA A 271 0.78 6.60 3.12
CA ALA A 271 2.04 6.81 3.84
C ALA A 271 3.29 6.38 3.04
N ALA A 272 3.18 5.31 2.24
CA ALA A 272 4.28 4.77 1.44
C ALA A 272 4.55 5.55 0.14
N LEU A 273 3.57 6.31 -0.36
CA LEU A 273 3.63 6.97 -1.66
C LEU A 273 4.82 7.93 -1.78
N LEU A 274 4.96 8.86 -0.82
CA LEU A 274 6.01 9.87 -0.86
C LEU A 274 7.42 9.27 -0.60
N PRO A 275 7.63 8.40 0.40
CA PRO A 275 8.88 7.65 0.55
C PRO A 275 9.29 6.85 -0.69
N GLY A 276 8.34 6.16 -1.34
CA GLY A 276 8.62 5.40 -2.56
C GLY A 276 9.07 6.29 -3.72
N ILE A 277 8.40 7.42 -3.95
CA ILE A 277 8.79 8.41 -4.95
C ILE A 277 10.14 9.03 -4.60
N LEU A 278 10.38 9.37 -3.34
CA LEU A 278 11.65 9.92 -2.86
C LEU A 278 12.81 8.98 -3.18
N LEU A 279 12.69 7.69 -2.86
CA LEU A 279 13.74 6.70 -3.14
C LEU A 279 13.98 6.53 -4.64
N ALA A 280 12.91 6.46 -5.46
CA ALA A 280 13.04 6.39 -6.92
C ALA A 280 13.75 7.63 -7.49
N LEU A 281 13.44 8.83 -6.98
CA LEU A 281 14.10 10.07 -7.37
C LEU A 281 15.58 10.09 -6.96
N LEU A 282 15.91 9.65 -5.74
CA LEU A 282 17.29 9.56 -5.29
C LEU A 282 18.11 8.59 -6.15
N TYR A 283 17.53 7.45 -6.55
CA TYR A 283 18.17 6.50 -7.47
C TYR A 283 18.41 7.09 -8.86
N ALA A 284 17.40 7.75 -9.44
CA ALA A 284 17.53 8.40 -10.74
C ALA A 284 18.55 9.55 -10.71
N LEU A 285 18.53 10.36 -9.64
CA LEU A 285 19.46 11.46 -9.43
C LEU A 285 20.89 10.94 -9.32
N TYR A 286 21.12 9.88 -8.53
CA TYR A 286 22.43 9.26 -8.43
C TYR A 286 22.92 8.73 -9.79
N ALA A 287 22.09 8.00 -10.52
CA ALA A 287 22.45 7.48 -11.84
C ALA A 287 22.82 8.61 -12.82
N PHE A 288 22.06 9.71 -12.79
CA PHE A 288 22.31 10.89 -13.61
C PHE A 288 23.60 11.62 -13.22
N VAL A 289 23.80 11.90 -11.93
CA VAL A 289 25.02 12.57 -11.43
C VAL A 289 26.25 11.70 -11.68
N TYR A 290 26.16 10.39 -11.46
CA TYR A 290 27.24 9.45 -11.75
C TYR A 290 27.64 9.49 -13.23
N ALA A 291 26.67 9.57 -14.15
CA ALA A 291 26.92 9.66 -15.58
C ALA A 291 27.51 11.01 -16.02
N LEU A 292 27.12 12.12 -15.38
CA LEU A 292 27.74 13.43 -15.61
C LEU A 292 29.21 13.45 -15.16
N LEU A 293 29.52 12.80 -14.04
CA LEU A 293 30.88 12.72 -13.51
C LEU A 293 31.74 11.67 -14.24
N ASN A 294 31.12 10.62 -14.81
CA ASN A 294 31.79 9.54 -15.52
C ASN A 294 31.14 9.25 -16.90
N PRO A 295 31.30 10.15 -17.89
CA PRO A 295 30.62 10.01 -19.19
C PRO A 295 31.00 8.72 -19.95
N GLU A 296 32.22 8.21 -19.76
CA GLU A 296 32.69 6.97 -20.40
C GLU A 296 31.97 5.72 -19.88
N LYS A 297 31.52 5.74 -18.61
CA LYS A 297 30.90 4.58 -17.95
C LYS A 297 29.39 4.50 -18.14
N ALA A 298 28.76 5.59 -18.55
CA ALA A 298 27.32 5.69 -18.78
C ALA A 298 27.04 6.69 -19.92
N PRO A 299 27.45 6.36 -21.15
CA PRO A 299 27.36 7.28 -22.29
C PRO A 299 25.90 7.58 -22.67
N ALA A 300 25.71 8.73 -23.31
CA ALA A 300 24.45 9.05 -23.97
C ALA A 300 24.27 8.13 -25.18
N VAL A 301 23.07 7.57 -25.33
CA VAL A 301 22.73 6.65 -26.42
C VAL A 301 21.92 7.43 -27.45
N PRO A 302 22.44 7.67 -28.66
CA PRO A 302 21.65 8.26 -29.74
C PRO A 302 20.64 7.22 -30.21
N MET A 303 19.50 7.14 -29.53
CA MET A 303 18.36 6.38 -30.03
C MET A 303 17.73 7.17 -31.18
N GLY A 304 17.41 6.49 -32.28
CA GLY A 304 17.00 7.10 -33.55
C GLY A 304 15.87 8.12 -33.40
N ALA A 305 15.75 9.00 -34.40
CA ALA A 305 14.78 10.10 -34.40
C ALA A 305 13.39 9.63 -34.00
N SER A 306 12.90 10.14 -32.88
CA SER A 306 11.50 9.98 -32.49
C SER A 306 10.62 10.61 -33.57
N ASN A 307 9.60 9.90 -34.05
CA ASN A 307 8.59 10.42 -34.99
C ASN A 307 7.70 11.55 -34.39
N SER A 308 8.10 12.13 -33.26
CA SER A 308 7.46 13.26 -32.61
C SER A 308 7.85 14.56 -33.28
N GLU A 309 6.88 15.43 -33.54
CA GLU A 309 7.12 16.80 -34.01
C GLU A 309 8.13 17.53 -33.10
N PRO A 310 9.02 18.37 -33.64
CA PRO A 310 9.96 19.15 -32.84
C PRO A 310 9.17 20.17 -31.98
N ILE A 311 9.26 20.02 -30.66
CA ILE A 311 8.62 20.90 -29.67
C ILE A 311 9.67 21.89 -29.17
N THR A 312 9.35 23.18 -29.15
CA THR A 312 10.25 24.18 -28.56
C THR A 312 10.24 24.07 -27.02
N ARG A 313 11.36 24.40 -26.34
CA ARG A 313 11.43 24.38 -24.85
C ARG A 313 10.30 25.18 -24.20
N ARG A 314 9.92 26.32 -24.80
CA ARG A 314 8.83 27.18 -24.31
C ARG A 314 7.47 26.51 -24.46
N GLU A 315 7.19 25.87 -25.60
CA GLU A 315 5.95 25.12 -25.80
C GLU A 315 5.87 23.91 -24.87
N GLY A 316 6.97 23.17 -24.71
CA GLY A 316 7.05 22.04 -23.80
C GLY A 316 6.74 22.46 -22.36
N PHE A 317 7.40 23.51 -21.86
CA PHE A 317 7.12 24.06 -20.53
C PHE A 317 5.68 24.55 -20.39
N THR A 318 5.17 25.30 -21.38
CA THR A 318 3.82 25.89 -21.30
C THR A 318 2.75 24.81 -21.25
N TRP A 319 2.77 23.84 -22.17
CA TRP A 319 1.65 22.92 -22.35
C TRP A 319 1.73 21.66 -21.50
N PHE A 320 2.93 21.18 -21.13
CA PHE A 320 3.06 19.98 -20.28
C PHE A 320 3.19 20.29 -18.79
N LEU A 321 3.64 21.50 -18.41
CA LEU A 321 3.85 21.85 -17.00
C LEU A 321 3.08 23.10 -16.58
N GLY A 322 3.28 24.23 -17.25
CA GLY A 322 2.74 25.53 -16.85
C GLY A 322 1.21 25.56 -16.79
N VAL A 323 0.52 25.24 -17.88
CA VAL A 323 -0.95 25.24 -17.93
C VAL A 323 -1.55 24.14 -17.04
N PRO A 324 -1.11 22.87 -17.10
CA PRO A 324 -1.57 21.84 -16.16
C PRO A 324 -1.43 22.23 -14.69
N MET A 325 -0.27 22.75 -14.29
CA MET A 325 -0.02 23.19 -12.92
C MET A 325 -0.93 24.37 -12.54
N LEU A 326 -1.07 25.36 -13.42
CA LEU A 326 -1.94 26.51 -13.19
C LEU A 326 -3.41 26.08 -13.06
N MET A 327 -3.87 25.10 -13.86
CA MET A 327 -5.22 24.55 -13.74
C MET A 327 -5.43 23.85 -12.39
N VAL A 328 -4.52 22.96 -12.00
CA VAL A 328 -4.65 22.20 -10.75
C VAL A 328 -4.53 23.11 -9.53
N VAL A 329 -3.47 23.93 -9.46
CA VAL A 329 -3.24 24.88 -8.36
C VAL A 329 -4.34 25.92 -8.32
N GLY A 330 -4.78 26.42 -9.48
CA GLY A 330 -5.89 27.37 -9.59
C GLY A 330 -7.18 26.80 -9.01
N THR A 331 -7.56 25.57 -9.36
CA THR A 331 -8.75 24.92 -8.79
C THR A 331 -8.62 24.66 -7.29
N ILE A 332 -7.43 24.25 -6.81
CA ILE A 332 -7.19 24.08 -5.36
C ILE A 332 -7.33 25.40 -4.61
N LEU A 333 -6.75 26.49 -5.14
CA LEU A 333 -6.89 27.83 -4.56
C LEU A 333 -8.36 28.26 -4.55
N LEU A 334 -9.09 28.05 -5.65
CA LEU A 334 -10.52 28.32 -5.74
C LEU A 334 -11.34 27.47 -4.76
N GLY A 335 -10.88 26.25 -4.44
CA GLY A 335 -11.45 25.42 -3.38
C GLY A 335 -11.26 26.04 -1.99
N ASN A 336 -10.06 26.56 -1.71
CA ASN A 336 -9.75 27.19 -0.41
C ASN A 336 -10.52 28.50 -0.17
N VAL A 337 -10.88 29.25 -1.21
CA VAL A 337 -11.76 30.43 -1.11
C VAL A 337 -13.26 30.11 -1.24
N GLY A 338 -13.64 28.82 -1.28
CA GLY A 338 -15.04 28.39 -1.30
C GLY A 338 -15.76 28.57 -2.64
N VAL A 339 -15.03 28.86 -3.72
CA VAL A 339 -15.60 28.98 -5.08
C VAL A 339 -15.86 27.61 -5.69
N VAL A 340 -14.99 26.64 -5.40
CA VAL A 340 -15.14 25.23 -5.79
C VAL A 340 -15.45 24.41 -4.55
N GLY A 341 -16.51 23.64 -4.56
CA GLY A 341 -16.91 22.86 -3.39
C GLY A 341 -18.11 21.96 -3.64
N SER A 342 -18.57 21.33 -2.55
CA SER A 342 -19.73 20.45 -2.62
C SER A 342 -21.00 21.25 -2.90
N GLN A 343 -21.78 20.81 -3.89
CA GLN A 343 -23.15 21.23 -4.13
C GLN A 343 -24.16 20.15 -3.68
N ASN A 344 -23.68 19.16 -2.92
CA ASN A 344 -24.50 18.03 -2.52
C ASN A 344 -25.54 18.44 -1.46
N MET A 345 -26.81 18.27 -1.81
CA MET A 345 -27.97 18.58 -0.97
C MET A 345 -28.46 17.41 -0.13
N THR A 346 -27.85 16.22 -0.22
CA THR A 346 -28.29 15.08 0.59
C THR A 346 -28.06 15.38 2.07
N VAL A 347 -29.16 15.46 2.82
CA VAL A 347 -29.17 15.52 4.29
C VAL A 347 -29.60 14.16 4.80
N SER A 348 -28.91 13.64 5.81
CA SER A 348 -29.32 12.42 6.49
C SER A 348 -30.75 12.60 7.01
N SER A 349 -31.59 11.56 6.95
CA SER A 349 -32.93 11.62 7.55
C SER A 349 -32.90 11.65 9.08
N PHE A 350 -31.71 11.45 9.66
CA PHE A 350 -31.47 11.52 11.08
C PHE A 350 -30.49 12.66 11.38
N SER A 351 -30.65 13.28 12.55
CA SER A 351 -29.71 14.29 13.03
C SER A 351 -28.29 13.72 13.11
N ASP A 352 -27.30 14.56 12.84
CA ASP A 352 -25.91 14.19 13.11
C ASP A 352 -25.80 13.81 14.59
N ILE A 353 -25.07 12.71 14.87
CA ILE A 353 -24.75 12.37 16.25
C ILE A 353 -23.93 13.53 16.80
N GLU A 354 -24.40 14.15 17.89
CA GLU A 354 -23.65 15.20 18.56
C GLU A 354 -22.26 14.66 18.89
N LYS A 355 -21.21 15.42 18.53
CA LYS A 355 -19.84 15.00 18.81
C LYS A 355 -19.70 14.94 20.34
N GLY A 356 -19.44 13.74 20.86
CA GLY A 356 -19.11 13.53 22.26
C GLY A 356 -17.88 14.35 22.67
N ALA A 357 -17.66 14.44 23.98
CA ALA A 357 -16.48 15.10 24.52
C ALA A 357 -15.20 14.56 23.87
N SER A 358 -14.21 15.43 23.71
CA SER A 358 -12.92 15.10 23.07
C SER A 358 -12.19 13.92 23.71
N LEU A 359 -12.47 13.63 24.99
CA LEU A 359 -12.05 12.42 25.70
C LEU A 359 -13.25 11.88 26.50
N ARG A 360 -13.29 10.57 26.71
CA ARG A 360 -14.28 9.94 27.59
C ARG A 360 -13.96 10.30 29.04
N THR A 361 -14.88 10.95 29.75
CA THR A 361 -14.66 11.41 31.12
C THR A 361 -15.22 10.46 32.19
N ASN A 362 -16.15 9.58 31.82
CA ASN A 362 -16.67 8.51 32.69
C ASN A 362 -15.73 7.29 32.67
N VAL A 363 -14.61 7.39 33.38
CA VAL A 363 -13.60 6.34 33.50
C VAL A 363 -13.19 6.15 34.97
N SER A 364 -12.54 5.02 35.29
CA SER A 364 -11.99 4.77 36.63
C SER A 364 -10.95 5.84 37.01
N GLU A 365 -10.72 6.07 38.31
CA GLU A 365 -9.72 7.05 38.77
C GLU A 365 -8.30 6.72 38.27
N ASP A 366 -7.96 5.42 38.18
CA ASP A 366 -6.68 4.97 37.62
C ASP A 366 -6.54 5.30 36.12
N CYS A 367 -7.61 5.07 35.35
CA CYS A 367 -7.63 5.42 33.92
C CYS A 367 -7.57 6.94 33.72
N LYS A 368 -8.28 7.71 34.54
CA LYS A 368 -8.23 9.17 34.54
C LYS A 368 -6.82 9.69 34.79
N ALA A 369 -6.13 9.18 35.82
CA ALA A 369 -4.75 9.57 36.09
C ALA A 369 -3.84 9.29 34.88
N SER A 370 -3.96 8.09 34.29
CA SER A 370 -3.18 7.69 33.12
C SER A 370 -3.49 8.49 31.86
N MET A 371 -4.75 8.91 31.68
CA MET A 371 -5.16 9.75 30.56
C MET A 371 -4.75 11.20 30.72
N ILE A 372 -4.76 11.74 31.94
CA ILE A 372 -4.19 13.06 32.26
C ILE A 372 -2.68 13.06 31.98
N GLU A 373 -1.98 11.98 32.34
CA GLU A 373 -0.56 11.82 32.03
C GLU A 373 -0.29 11.82 30.52
N LEU A 374 -1.13 11.12 29.74
CA LEU A 374 -0.95 11.01 28.29
C LEU A 374 -1.34 12.28 27.51
N HIS A 375 -2.48 12.90 27.82
CA HIS A 375 -3.06 14.00 27.04
C HIS A 375 -2.82 15.39 27.65
N GLY A 376 -2.40 15.44 28.92
CA GLY A 376 -2.23 16.65 29.71
C GLY A 376 -3.54 17.13 30.36
N GLN A 377 -3.38 17.78 31.52
CA GLN A 377 -4.49 18.29 32.33
C GLN A 377 -5.44 19.21 31.55
N SER A 378 -4.89 20.10 30.72
CA SER A 378 -5.69 21.06 29.95
C SER A 378 -6.71 20.40 29.00
N LYS A 379 -6.32 19.31 28.33
CA LYS A 379 -7.24 18.57 27.45
C LYS A 379 -8.31 17.83 28.24
N TRP A 380 -7.92 17.26 29.38
CA TRP A 380 -8.86 16.63 30.29
C TRP A 380 -9.92 17.60 30.81
N ASP A 381 -9.50 18.77 31.30
CA ASP A 381 -10.42 19.80 31.80
C ASP A 381 -11.37 20.30 30.70
N THR A 382 -10.85 20.41 29.47
CA THR A 382 -11.67 20.76 28.29
C THR A 382 -12.71 19.67 28.01
N ALA A 383 -12.32 18.40 28.05
CA ALA A 383 -13.24 17.29 27.86
C ALA A 383 -14.30 17.20 28.98
N VAL A 384 -13.93 17.52 30.22
CA VAL A 384 -14.87 17.61 31.36
C VAL A 384 -15.87 18.75 31.17
N ALA A 385 -15.40 19.94 30.76
CA ALA A 385 -16.29 21.05 30.44
C ALA A 385 -17.25 20.71 29.30
N GLN A 386 -16.74 20.07 28.23
CA GLN A 386 -17.56 19.58 27.12
C GLN A 386 -18.60 18.55 27.59
N GLN A 387 -18.20 17.59 28.44
CA GLN A 387 -19.13 16.61 28.97
C GLN A 387 -20.19 17.26 29.87
N GLN A 388 -19.83 18.25 30.68
CA GLN A 388 -20.78 18.99 31.51
C GLN A 388 -21.78 19.78 30.66
N GLU A 389 -21.33 20.38 29.56
CA GLU A 389 -22.21 21.04 28.58
C GLU A 389 -23.18 20.02 27.94
N ILE A 390 -22.66 18.85 27.53
CA ILE A 390 -23.47 17.76 26.96
C ILE A 390 -24.49 17.26 27.99
N ASP A 391 -24.07 17.01 29.23
CA ASP A 391 -24.95 16.53 30.30
C ASP A 391 -26.00 17.59 30.69
N ALA A 392 -25.62 18.87 30.73
CA ALA A 392 -26.53 19.99 30.94
C ALA A 392 -27.54 20.15 29.79
N ALA A 393 -27.18 19.75 28.58
CA ALA A 393 -28.08 19.66 27.42
C ALA A 393 -28.96 18.40 27.42
N GLY A 394 -28.84 17.51 28.42
CA GLY A 394 -29.63 16.27 28.55
C GLY A 394 -28.90 14.99 28.13
N GLY A 395 -27.58 15.05 27.93
CA GLY A 395 -26.75 13.94 27.45
C GLY A 395 -26.58 13.96 25.93
N LEU A 396 -25.84 13.00 25.39
CA LEU A 396 -25.75 12.80 23.94
C LEU A 396 -27.12 12.38 23.41
N HIS A 397 -27.81 13.30 22.75
CA HIS A 397 -29.08 12.98 22.09
C HIS A 397 -28.82 11.91 21.04
N ALA A 398 -29.60 10.83 21.08
CA ALA A 398 -29.55 9.80 20.05
C ALA A 398 -29.87 10.45 18.70
N SER A 399 -29.32 9.91 17.61
CA SER A 399 -29.65 10.36 16.26
C SER A 399 -31.17 10.20 16.05
N GLU A 400 -31.90 11.31 16.16
CA GLU A 400 -33.36 11.34 16.04
C GLU A 400 -33.72 11.61 14.58
N ARG A 401 -34.83 11.05 14.13
CA ARG A 401 -35.33 11.34 12.79
C ARG A 401 -35.73 12.81 12.75
N LEU A 402 -35.09 13.57 11.86
CA LEU A 402 -35.37 15.00 11.71
C LEU A 402 -36.85 15.19 11.38
N SER A 403 -37.49 16.16 12.04
CA SER A 403 -38.83 16.59 11.66
C SER A 403 -38.80 17.11 10.21
N PRO A 404 -39.93 17.07 9.47
CA PRO A 404 -39.97 17.59 8.10
C PRO A 404 -39.49 19.05 7.99
N GLU A 405 -39.73 19.84 9.04
CA GLU A 405 -39.31 21.25 9.14
C GLU A 405 -37.80 21.39 9.36
N ALA A 406 -37.22 20.61 10.28
CA ALA A 406 -35.77 20.62 10.55
C ALA A 406 -34.95 20.06 9.38
N LEU A 407 -35.50 19.07 8.66
CA LEU A 407 -34.90 18.56 7.43
C LEU A 407 -34.86 19.66 6.34
N GLN A 408 -35.94 20.44 6.22
CA GLN A 408 -36.02 21.55 5.27
C GLN A 408 -35.04 22.68 5.63
N GLU A 409 -34.89 23.00 6.91
CA GLU A 409 -33.93 23.98 7.40
C GLU A 409 -32.47 23.54 7.15
N ALA A 410 -32.15 22.26 7.39
CA ALA A 410 -30.83 21.71 7.11
C ALA A 410 -30.52 21.68 5.60
N ILE A 411 -31.53 21.41 4.76
CA ILE A 411 -31.43 21.54 3.31
C ILE A 411 -31.16 23.01 2.95
N ASP A 412 -31.93 23.97 3.47
CA ASP A 412 -31.76 25.38 3.13
C ASP A 412 -30.41 25.95 3.60
N ALA A 413 -29.88 25.47 4.74
CA ALA A 413 -28.52 25.78 5.19
C ALA A 413 -27.43 25.23 4.24
N LYS A 414 -27.63 24.02 3.68
CA LYS A 414 -26.74 23.49 2.62
C LYS A 414 -26.86 24.26 1.31
N VAL A 415 -28.06 24.73 0.95
CA VAL A 415 -28.26 25.57 -0.24
C VAL A 415 -27.50 26.89 -0.09
N ALA A 416 -27.58 27.52 1.09
CA ALA A 416 -26.93 28.80 1.35
C ALA A 416 -25.40 28.72 1.33
N ASN A 417 -24.83 27.57 1.74
CA ASN A 417 -23.39 27.32 1.77
C ASN A 417 -22.87 26.60 0.52
N ALA A 418 -23.71 26.33 -0.48
CA ALA A 418 -23.30 25.63 -1.68
C ALA A 418 -22.30 26.47 -2.49
N ALA A 419 -21.20 25.84 -2.90
CA ALA A 419 -20.21 26.50 -3.73
C ALA A 419 -20.76 26.79 -5.14
N PRO A 420 -20.33 27.90 -5.78
CA PRO A 420 -20.71 28.22 -7.16
C PRO A 420 -20.33 27.15 -8.18
N ILE A 421 -19.20 26.45 -7.98
CA ILE A 421 -18.73 25.38 -8.85
C ILE A 421 -18.74 24.06 -8.10
N GLY A 422 -19.42 23.05 -8.66
CA GLY A 422 -19.45 21.71 -8.08
C GLY A 422 -18.10 20.99 -8.17
N THR A 423 -17.71 20.28 -7.11
CA THR A 423 -16.46 19.49 -7.08
C THR A 423 -16.36 18.52 -8.26
N GLY A 424 -17.47 17.85 -8.62
CA GLY A 424 -17.52 16.93 -9.77
C GLY A 424 -17.26 17.64 -11.11
N THR A 425 -17.89 18.79 -11.32
CA THR A 425 -17.70 19.63 -12.53
C THR A 425 -16.25 20.14 -12.62
N ALA A 426 -15.69 20.60 -11.50
CA ALA A 426 -14.30 21.07 -11.42
C ALA A 426 -13.30 19.97 -11.79
N ILE A 427 -13.48 18.75 -11.24
CA ILE A 427 -12.62 17.59 -11.57
C ILE A 427 -12.73 17.24 -13.06
N LEU A 428 -13.94 17.20 -13.61
CA LEU A 428 -14.17 16.91 -15.03
C LEU A 428 -13.46 17.94 -15.93
N LEU A 429 -13.55 19.22 -15.58
CA LEU A 429 -12.89 20.30 -16.32
C LEU A 429 -11.37 20.26 -16.24
N ILE A 430 -10.81 19.87 -15.09
CA ILE A 430 -9.37 19.61 -14.97
C ILE A 430 -8.99 18.49 -15.93
N LEU A 431 -9.65 17.33 -15.87
CA LEU A 431 -9.32 16.18 -16.71
C LEU A 431 -9.45 16.51 -18.21
N ALA A 432 -10.55 17.15 -18.61
CA ALA A 432 -10.77 17.57 -19.98
C ALA A 432 -9.73 18.61 -20.44
N GLY A 433 -9.43 19.60 -19.60
CA GLY A 433 -8.40 20.60 -19.90
C GLY A 433 -7.00 20.01 -19.98
N LEU A 434 -6.66 19.02 -19.16
CA LEU A 434 -5.41 18.27 -19.27
C LEU A 434 -5.32 17.52 -20.61
N ILE A 435 -6.41 16.92 -21.09
CA ILE A 435 -6.46 16.29 -22.42
C ILE A 435 -6.24 17.33 -23.52
N LEU A 436 -6.93 18.47 -23.47
CA LEU A 436 -6.85 19.52 -24.49
C LEU A 436 -5.45 20.16 -24.54
N THR A 437 -4.87 20.46 -23.38
CA THR A 437 -3.53 21.06 -23.25
C THR A 437 -2.43 20.09 -23.66
N THR A 438 -2.52 18.82 -23.24
CA THR A 438 -1.58 17.77 -23.65
C THR A 438 -1.67 17.53 -25.15
N ALA A 439 -2.88 17.45 -25.73
CA ALA A 439 -3.07 17.29 -27.16
C ALA A 439 -2.45 18.46 -27.95
N ARG A 440 -2.59 19.68 -27.43
CA ARG A 440 -1.97 20.89 -28.01
C ARG A 440 -0.44 20.83 -27.95
N GLY A 441 0.13 20.33 -26.84
CA GLY A 441 1.57 20.19 -26.66
C GLY A 441 2.19 19.09 -27.51
N VAL A 442 1.47 18.00 -27.75
CA VAL A 442 1.94 16.81 -28.49
C VAL A 442 1.97 17.02 -30.01
N ALA A 443 1.00 17.75 -30.54
CA ALA A 443 0.86 18.00 -31.97
C ALA A 443 0.65 19.50 -32.25
N PRO A 444 1.67 20.34 -32.03
CA PRO A 444 1.56 21.79 -32.18
C PRO A 444 1.26 22.24 -33.62
N SER A 445 1.55 21.42 -34.63
CA SER A 445 1.30 21.76 -36.05
C SER A 445 -0.15 21.49 -36.51
N ARG A 446 -0.90 20.66 -35.78
CA ARG A 446 -2.22 20.17 -36.19
C ARG A 446 -3.29 21.25 -36.09
N ASP A 447 -4.37 21.09 -36.88
CA ASP A 447 -5.53 21.99 -36.84
C ASP A 447 -6.05 22.15 -35.40
N LYS A 448 -6.06 23.41 -34.94
CA LYS A 448 -6.38 23.80 -33.56
C LYS A 448 -7.88 23.94 -33.35
N ARG A 449 -8.68 24.05 -34.41
CA ARG A 449 -10.13 24.32 -34.33
C ARG A 449 -10.86 23.35 -33.40
N PRO A 450 -10.65 22.02 -33.46
CA PRO A 450 -11.34 21.10 -32.55
C PRO A 450 -10.97 21.31 -31.08
N LEU A 451 -9.70 21.62 -30.79
CA LEU A 451 -9.23 21.88 -29.42
C LEU A 451 -9.79 23.22 -28.89
N VAL A 452 -9.91 24.23 -29.75
CA VAL A 452 -10.52 25.52 -29.40
C VAL A 452 -12.02 25.36 -29.13
N VAL A 453 -12.74 24.56 -29.93
CA VAL A 453 -14.14 24.22 -29.65
C VAL A 453 -14.27 23.51 -28.29
N GLY A 454 -13.35 22.60 -27.96
CA GLY A 454 -13.28 21.99 -26.64
C GLY A 454 -13.05 22.98 -25.50
N ALA A 455 -12.11 23.92 -25.69
CA ALA A 455 -11.82 24.95 -24.69
C ALA A 455 -13.01 25.93 -24.49
N ILE A 456 -13.70 26.30 -25.57
CA ILE A 456 -14.95 27.06 -25.50
C ILE A 456 -16.01 26.24 -24.76
N GLY A 457 -16.12 24.94 -25.04
CA GLY A 457 -16.98 24.02 -24.29
C GLY A 457 -16.69 24.02 -22.80
N ALA A 458 -15.41 23.98 -22.38
CA ALA A 458 -15.01 24.04 -20.98
C ALA A 458 -15.44 25.36 -20.30
N VAL A 459 -15.29 26.49 -20.98
CA VAL A 459 -15.75 27.80 -20.49
C VAL A 459 -17.28 27.84 -20.42
N LEU A 460 -17.98 27.28 -21.41
CA LEU A 460 -19.44 27.18 -21.38
C LEU A 460 -19.94 26.29 -20.24
N VAL A 461 -19.26 25.19 -19.94
CA VAL A 461 -19.58 24.33 -18.78
C VAL A 461 -19.47 25.15 -17.50
N LEU A 462 -18.37 25.90 -17.30
CA LEU A 462 -18.22 26.78 -16.12
C LEU A 462 -19.31 27.85 -16.05
N LEU A 463 -19.63 28.51 -17.17
CA LEU A 463 -20.64 29.57 -17.20
C LEU A 463 -22.03 29.01 -16.91
N VAL A 464 -22.38 27.85 -17.45
CA VAL A 464 -23.66 27.20 -17.19
C VAL A 464 -23.73 26.73 -15.73
N ASP A 465 -22.66 26.15 -15.19
CA ASP A 465 -22.58 25.74 -13.78
C ASP A 465 -22.80 26.92 -12.83
N ILE A 466 -22.15 28.07 -13.10
CA ILE A 466 -22.22 29.26 -12.25
C ILE A 466 -23.57 29.99 -12.38
N LEU A 467 -24.13 30.09 -13.60
CA LEU A 467 -25.26 30.98 -13.88
C LEU A 467 -26.62 30.29 -13.90
N LEU A 468 -26.66 29.02 -14.31
CA LEU A 468 -27.92 28.31 -14.61
C LEU A 468 -28.15 27.09 -13.72
N ILE A 469 -27.11 26.60 -13.04
CA ILE A 469 -27.21 25.43 -12.16
C ILE A 469 -27.18 25.91 -10.72
N GLY A 470 -28.29 25.68 -10.03
CA GLY A 470 -28.38 25.92 -8.59
C GLY A 470 -28.45 24.60 -7.82
N PRO A 471 -28.32 24.64 -6.48
CA PRO A 471 -28.36 23.43 -5.65
C PRO A 471 -29.70 22.66 -5.72
N ARG A 472 -30.78 23.31 -6.19
CA ARG A 472 -32.11 22.70 -6.36
C ARG A 472 -32.38 22.18 -7.78
N THR A 473 -31.42 22.27 -8.70
CA THR A 473 -31.59 21.79 -10.08
C THR A 473 -31.67 20.26 -10.08
N SER A 474 -32.71 19.67 -10.69
CA SER A 474 -32.85 18.21 -10.79
C SER A 474 -31.79 17.61 -11.72
N SER A 475 -31.43 16.34 -11.51
CA SER A 475 -30.43 15.64 -12.33
C SER A 475 -30.80 15.64 -13.83
N GLY A 476 -32.07 15.46 -14.19
CA GLY A 476 -32.53 15.57 -15.57
C GLY A 476 -32.35 16.96 -16.18
N VAL A 477 -32.68 18.03 -15.44
CA VAL A 477 -32.49 19.41 -15.92
C VAL A 477 -31.00 19.75 -16.03
N TYR A 478 -30.18 19.29 -15.09
CA TYR A 478 -28.72 19.41 -15.15
C TYR A 478 -28.17 18.81 -16.44
N VAL A 479 -28.56 17.57 -16.78
CA VAL A 479 -28.12 16.90 -18.01
C VAL A 479 -28.54 17.68 -19.26
N LEU A 480 -29.76 18.21 -19.29
CA LEU A 480 -30.26 18.98 -20.43
C LEU A 480 -29.50 20.30 -20.61
N LEU A 481 -29.29 21.06 -19.54
CA LEU A 481 -28.53 22.32 -19.57
C LEU A 481 -27.07 22.11 -19.96
N MET A 482 -26.47 21.02 -19.48
CA MET A 482 -25.06 20.68 -19.73
C MET A 482 -24.83 19.93 -21.05
N ALA A 483 -25.87 19.46 -21.75
CA ALA A 483 -25.73 18.66 -22.95
C ALA A 483 -24.92 19.34 -24.07
N VAL A 484 -25.21 20.61 -24.37
CA VAL A 484 -24.51 21.37 -25.42
C VAL A 484 -23.07 21.73 -24.99
N PRO A 485 -22.83 22.31 -23.79
CA PRO A 485 -21.47 22.53 -23.30
C PRO A 485 -20.62 21.26 -23.26
N PHE A 486 -21.16 20.14 -22.76
CA PHE A 486 -20.44 18.87 -22.74
C PHE A 486 -20.22 18.30 -24.14
N ALA A 487 -21.16 18.42 -25.08
CA ALA A 487 -20.93 17.98 -26.45
C ALA A 487 -19.76 18.73 -27.10
N ALA A 488 -19.65 20.04 -26.90
CA ALA A 488 -18.52 20.84 -27.38
C ALA A 488 -17.20 20.44 -26.71
N LEU A 489 -17.22 20.24 -25.38
CA LEU A 489 -16.07 19.79 -24.60
C LEU A 489 -15.58 18.40 -25.05
N LEU A 490 -16.50 17.45 -25.17
CA LEU A 490 -16.24 16.07 -25.60
C LEU A 490 -15.75 16.01 -27.04
N TYR A 491 -16.26 16.85 -27.94
CA TYR A 491 -15.76 16.97 -29.30
C TYR A 491 -14.28 17.35 -29.32
N GLY A 492 -13.88 18.35 -28.53
CA GLY A 492 -12.47 18.72 -28.38
C GLY A 492 -11.64 17.62 -27.72
N CYS A 493 -12.15 16.99 -26.66
CA CYS A 493 -11.47 15.89 -25.98
C CYS A 493 -11.28 14.67 -26.88
N TYR A 494 -12.26 14.34 -27.73
CA TYR A 494 -12.19 13.24 -28.70
C TYR A 494 -11.06 13.45 -29.70
N HIS A 495 -11.02 14.63 -30.35
CA HIS A 495 -9.94 14.96 -31.28
C HIS A 495 -8.58 15.12 -30.59
N GLY A 496 -8.59 15.59 -29.34
CA GLY A 496 -7.41 15.66 -28.48
C GLY A 496 -6.86 14.27 -28.17
N ALA A 497 -7.70 13.36 -27.71
CA ALA A 497 -7.36 11.98 -27.41
C ALA A 497 -6.79 11.24 -28.62
N ILE A 498 -7.36 11.44 -29.82
CA ILE A 498 -6.80 10.88 -31.06
C ILE A 498 -5.39 11.43 -31.33
N SER A 499 -5.14 12.71 -31.04
CA SER A 499 -3.82 13.32 -31.23
C SER A 499 -2.82 12.78 -30.22
N CYS A 500 -3.22 12.63 -28.96
CA CYS A 500 -2.42 12.00 -27.91
C CYS A 500 -2.11 10.53 -28.22
N ALA A 501 -3.08 9.75 -28.72
CA ALA A 501 -2.92 8.33 -29.03
C ALA A 501 -1.94 8.05 -30.19
N LYS A 502 -1.67 9.05 -31.04
CA LYS A 502 -0.64 8.96 -32.08
C LYS A 502 0.77 9.11 -31.53
N ASN A 503 0.92 9.76 -30.37
CA ASN A 503 2.20 9.87 -29.71
C ASN A 503 2.53 8.56 -29.00
N GLU A 504 3.67 7.99 -29.36
CA GLU A 504 4.10 6.69 -28.86
C GLU A 504 4.29 6.69 -27.34
N LEU A 505 4.85 7.77 -26.78
CA LEU A 505 5.05 7.91 -25.33
C LEU A 505 3.71 7.82 -24.59
N ILE A 506 2.72 8.59 -25.02
CA ILE A 506 1.41 8.59 -24.37
C ILE A 506 0.73 7.23 -24.58
N ARG A 507 0.76 6.68 -25.79
CA ARG A 507 0.13 5.40 -26.09
C ARG A 507 0.67 4.25 -25.23
N VAL A 508 1.96 4.25 -24.91
CA VAL A 508 2.62 3.17 -24.16
C VAL A 508 2.53 3.39 -22.64
N VAL A 509 2.72 4.63 -22.16
CA VAL A 509 2.86 4.94 -20.73
C VAL A 509 1.52 5.20 -20.05
N PHE A 510 0.62 5.88 -20.76
CA PHE A 510 -0.62 6.37 -20.16
C PHE A 510 -1.58 5.24 -19.73
N PRO A 511 -1.78 4.14 -20.49
CA PRO A 511 -2.75 3.12 -20.07
C PRO A 511 -2.39 2.43 -18.73
N PRO A 512 -1.14 1.96 -18.50
CA PRO A 512 -0.74 1.43 -17.18
C PRO A 512 -0.84 2.48 -16.06
N LEU A 513 -0.47 3.74 -16.35
CA LEU A 513 -0.59 4.84 -15.38
C LEU A 513 -2.05 5.07 -14.97
N VAL A 514 -2.98 5.11 -15.92
CA VAL A 514 -4.41 5.27 -15.65
C VAL A 514 -4.92 4.11 -14.80
N LEU A 515 -4.47 2.89 -15.06
CA LEU A 515 -4.83 1.72 -14.26
C LEU A 515 -4.33 1.86 -12.82
N ILE A 516 -3.06 2.24 -12.62
CA ILE A 516 -2.47 2.46 -11.28
C ILE A 516 -3.23 3.58 -10.56
N VAL A 517 -3.51 4.70 -11.23
CA VAL A 517 -4.26 5.82 -10.66
C VAL A 517 -5.71 5.45 -10.35
N ALA A 518 -6.36 4.62 -11.17
CA ALA A 518 -7.73 4.16 -10.90
C ALA A 518 -7.76 3.25 -9.66
N VAL A 519 -6.82 2.30 -9.57
CA VAL A 519 -6.66 1.40 -8.43
C VAL A 519 -6.33 2.20 -7.16
N LEU A 520 -5.25 2.97 -7.18
CA LEU A 520 -4.84 3.78 -6.02
C LEU A 520 -5.90 4.80 -5.68
N GLY A 521 -6.44 5.55 -6.64
CA GLY A 521 -7.49 6.54 -6.42
C GLY A 521 -8.73 5.95 -5.75
N SER A 522 -9.14 4.73 -6.12
CA SER A 522 -10.26 4.05 -5.45
C SER A 522 -9.98 3.67 -3.99
N ILE A 523 -8.71 3.39 -3.65
CA ILE A 523 -8.27 3.07 -2.29
C ILE A 523 -8.06 4.35 -1.47
N LEU A 524 -7.29 5.29 -2.00
CA LEU A 524 -6.92 6.55 -1.33
C LEU A 524 -8.13 7.48 -1.16
N GLY A 525 -9.12 7.39 -2.06
CA GLY A 525 -10.37 8.13 -1.98
C GLY A 525 -11.45 7.47 -1.13
N GLY A 526 -11.15 6.35 -0.44
CA GLY A 526 -12.10 5.63 0.41
C GLY A 526 -13.29 5.02 -0.35
N ILE A 527 -13.22 4.93 -1.67
CA ILE A 527 -14.33 4.45 -2.52
C ILE A 527 -14.50 2.93 -2.38
N THR A 528 -13.39 2.21 -2.40
CA THR A 528 -13.39 0.75 -2.25
C THR A 528 -12.22 0.25 -1.42
N ASN A 529 -12.42 -0.87 -0.73
CA ASN A 529 -11.34 -1.62 -0.07
C ASN A 529 -10.27 -2.09 -1.07
N PRO A 530 -9.08 -2.49 -0.60
CA PRO A 530 -7.99 -2.96 -1.46
C PRO A 530 -8.38 -4.12 -2.40
N THR A 531 -9.30 -5.00 -1.98
CA THR A 531 -9.66 -6.20 -2.77
C THR A 531 -10.50 -5.88 -4.02
N PRO A 532 -11.61 -5.12 -3.95
CA PRO A 532 -12.28 -4.64 -5.17
C PRO A 532 -11.37 -3.77 -6.05
N ALA A 533 -10.53 -2.93 -5.45
CA ALA A 533 -9.57 -2.12 -6.20
C ALA A 533 -8.55 -2.98 -6.96
N ALA A 534 -8.02 -4.03 -6.32
CA ALA A 534 -7.12 -4.98 -6.96
C ALA A 534 -7.82 -5.75 -8.09
N ALA A 535 -9.09 -6.11 -7.92
CA ALA A 535 -9.89 -6.76 -8.97
C ALA A 535 -10.12 -5.83 -10.18
N LEU A 536 -10.39 -4.54 -9.96
CA LEU A 536 -10.43 -3.52 -11.01
C LEU A 536 -9.08 -3.45 -11.75
N GLY A 537 -7.98 -3.48 -11.01
CA GLY A 537 -6.62 -3.53 -11.53
C GLY A 537 -6.37 -4.75 -12.42
N ALA A 538 -6.66 -5.95 -11.92
CA ALA A 538 -6.50 -7.21 -12.65
C ALA A 538 -7.37 -7.25 -13.92
N GLY A 539 -8.64 -6.86 -13.82
CA GLY A 539 -9.55 -6.78 -14.96
C GLY A 539 -9.06 -5.78 -16.02
N GLY A 540 -8.63 -4.60 -15.59
CA GLY A 540 -8.05 -3.59 -16.48
C GLY A 540 -6.76 -4.06 -17.15
N ALA A 541 -5.87 -4.76 -16.43
CA ALA A 541 -4.65 -5.33 -17.01
C ALA A 541 -4.96 -6.41 -18.06
N ILE A 542 -5.96 -7.28 -17.81
CA ILE A 542 -6.44 -8.27 -18.77
C ILE A 542 -6.98 -7.58 -20.04
N MET A 543 -7.78 -6.54 -19.88
CA MET A 543 -8.30 -5.75 -21.00
C MET A 543 -7.18 -5.05 -21.78
N LEU A 544 -6.19 -4.46 -21.11
CA LEU A 544 -5.03 -3.83 -21.74
C LEU A 544 -4.16 -4.84 -22.51
N ALA A 545 -3.91 -6.01 -21.91
CA ALA A 545 -3.17 -7.09 -22.56
C ALA A 545 -3.91 -7.60 -23.81
N ALA A 546 -5.24 -7.74 -23.74
CA ALA A 546 -6.05 -8.15 -24.88
C ALA A 546 -6.09 -7.06 -25.97
N TYR A 547 -6.17 -5.77 -25.60
CA TYR A 547 -6.14 -4.63 -26.52
C TYR A 547 -4.85 -4.66 -27.35
N ARG A 548 -3.72 -4.82 -26.66
CA ARG A 548 -2.44 -4.94 -27.32
C ARG A 548 -2.39 -6.17 -28.22
N LYS A 549 -2.80 -7.35 -27.73
CA LYS A 549 -2.74 -8.58 -28.51
C LYS A 549 -3.56 -8.51 -29.80
N LEU A 550 -4.74 -7.87 -29.76
CA LEU A 550 -5.56 -7.64 -30.95
C LEU A 550 -4.85 -6.70 -31.93
N THR A 551 -4.24 -5.63 -31.43
CA THR A 551 -3.48 -4.68 -32.24
C THR A 551 -2.26 -5.35 -32.90
N ASP A 552 -1.52 -6.19 -32.16
CA ASP A 552 -0.37 -6.96 -32.67
C ASP A 552 -0.77 -8.01 -33.72
N THR A 553 -2.06 -8.37 -33.79
CA THR A 553 -2.60 -9.35 -34.76
C THR A 553 -3.48 -8.72 -35.84
N ASP A 554 -3.39 -7.39 -36.01
CA ASP A 554 -4.20 -6.59 -36.96
C ASP A 554 -5.72 -6.80 -36.82
N ARG A 555 -6.18 -7.21 -35.62
CA ARG A 555 -7.60 -7.35 -35.30
C ARG A 555 -8.11 -6.08 -34.62
N SER A 556 -9.37 -5.77 -34.88
CA SER A 556 -10.04 -4.58 -34.32
C SER A 556 -10.16 -4.66 -32.79
N PRO A 557 -9.55 -3.74 -32.02
CA PRO A 557 -9.67 -3.71 -30.56
C PRO A 557 -10.94 -2.99 -30.07
N LYS A 558 -11.89 -2.68 -30.96
CA LYS A 558 -13.09 -1.87 -30.66
C LYS A 558 -13.89 -2.40 -29.48
N VAL A 559 -14.05 -3.73 -29.34
CA VAL A 559 -14.80 -4.33 -28.22
C VAL A 559 -14.24 -3.87 -26.89
N ILE A 560 -12.91 -3.87 -26.74
CA ILE A 560 -12.25 -3.49 -25.48
C ILE A 560 -12.38 -1.99 -25.21
N ILE A 561 -12.28 -1.16 -26.25
CA ILE A 561 -12.50 0.29 -26.14
C ILE A 561 -13.93 0.58 -25.67
N TRP A 562 -14.93 -0.04 -26.31
CA TRP A 562 -16.33 0.12 -25.93
C TRP A 562 -16.62 -0.42 -24.54
N SER A 563 -15.98 -1.50 -24.11
CA SER A 563 -16.15 -2.04 -22.76
C SER A 563 -15.49 -1.15 -21.70
N THR A 564 -14.35 -0.54 -22.01
CA THR A 564 -13.73 0.48 -21.14
C THR A 564 -14.63 1.72 -21.03
N LEU A 565 -15.22 2.15 -22.15
CA LEU A 565 -16.21 3.24 -22.16
C LEU A 565 -17.46 2.86 -21.34
N ALA A 566 -17.93 1.63 -21.44
CA ALA A 566 -19.08 1.15 -20.69
C ALA A 566 -18.83 1.17 -19.17
N ILE A 567 -17.61 0.83 -18.72
CA ILE A 567 -17.22 1.00 -17.31
C ILE A 567 -17.32 2.47 -16.89
N LEU A 568 -16.78 3.39 -17.70
CA LEU A 568 -16.87 4.83 -17.41
C LEU A 568 -18.31 5.33 -17.37
N VAL A 569 -19.16 4.89 -18.30
CA VAL A 569 -20.59 5.23 -18.31
C VAL A 569 -21.28 4.68 -17.06
N CYS A 570 -21.00 3.43 -16.67
CA CYS A 570 -21.56 2.83 -15.46
C CYS A 570 -21.19 3.63 -14.20
N ILE A 571 -19.92 4.04 -14.07
CA ILE A 571 -19.44 4.86 -12.94
C ILE A 571 -20.11 6.23 -12.96
N LEU A 572 -20.12 6.92 -14.10
CA LEU A 572 -20.71 8.25 -14.21
C LEU A 572 -22.20 8.24 -13.89
N VAL A 573 -22.95 7.26 -14.40
CA VAL A 573 -24.38 7.14 -14.11
C VAL A 573 -24.60 6.81 -12.64
N GLY A 574 -23.81 5.90 -12.05
CA GLY A 574 -23.91 5.54 -10.63
C GLY A 574 -23.55 6.67 -9.66
N VAL A 575 -22.68 7.61 -10.06
CA VAL A 575 -22.33 8.78 -9.25
C VAL A 575 -23.39 9.89 -9.33
N ASN A 576 -24.07 10.05 -10.47
CA ASN A 576 -24.99 11.17 -10.70
C ASN A 576 -26.47 10.83 -10.47
N PHE A 577 -26.84 9.54 -10.46
CA PHE A 577 -28.22 9.09 -10.31
C PHE A 577 -28.34 8.05 -9.22
N ASP A 578 -29.44 8.11 -8.44
CA ASP A 578 -29.77 7.05 -7.50
C ASP A 578 -30.30 5.83 -8.26
N LEU A 579 -29.55 4.72 -8.17
CA LEU A 579 -29.84 3.45 -8.84
C LEU A 579 -30.71 2.51 -8.00
N ARG A 580 -31.16 2.93 -6.82
CA ARG A 580 -32.01 2.12 -5.94
C ARG A 580 -33.44 2.08 -6.48
N ILE A 581 -33.81 0.97 -7.11
CA ILE A 581 -35.13 0.76 -7.71
C ILE A 581 -36.17 0.10 -6.78
N ASN A 582 -35.74 -0.38 -5.61
CA ASN A 582 -36.59 -1.13 -4.66
C ASN A 582 -37.28 -0.23 -3.61
N ILE A 583 -37.37 1.08 -3.85
CA ILE A 583 -38.05 2.03 -2.96
C ILE A 583 -39.41 2.44 -3.54
N GLU A 584 -40.36 2.84 -2.71
CA GLU A 584 -41.64 3.38 -3.21
C GLU A 584 -41.44 4.79 -3.77
N GLY A 585 -41.99 5.07 -4.96
CA GLY A 585 -41.92 6.41 -5.58
C GLY A 585 -40.66 6.71 -6.40
N VAL A 586 -40.01 5.71 -7.01
CA VAL A 586 -38.84 5.91 -7.89
C VAL A 586 -39.19 6.79 -9.10
N SER A 587 -38.37 7.81 -9.34
CA SER A 587 -38.53 8.70 -10.49
C SER A 587 -38.28 7.99 -11.84
N PHE A 588 -38.88 8.49 -12.92
CA PHE A 588 -38.62 7.97 -14.27
C PHE A 588 -37.13 8.09 -14.66
N GLU A 589 -36.46 9.17 -14.23
CA GLU A 589 -35.03 9.41 -14.47
C GLU A 589 -34.15 8.32 -13.85
N SER A 590 -34.44 7.93 -12.60
CA SER A 590 -33.74 6.85 -11.90
C SER A 590 -33.90 5.49 -12.59
N TRP A 591 -35.08 5.20 -13.15
CA TRP A 591 -35.30 3.99 -13.94
C TRP A 591 -34.46 3.97 -15.22
N VAL A 592 -34.44 5.08 -15.98
CA VAL A 592 -33.61 5.19 -17.18
C VAL A 592 -32.13 5.05 -16.84
N ALA A 593 -31.67 5.72 -15.78
CA ALA A 593 -30.31 5.61 -15.29
C ALA A 593 -29.94 4.18 -14.91
N PHE A 594 -30.82 3.46 -14.21
CA PHE A 594 -30.63 2.05 -13.88
C PHE A 594 -30.45 1.18 -15.14
N PHE A 595 -31.32 1.31 -16.15
CA PHE A 595 -31.20 0.52 -17.37
C PHE A 595 -29.92 0.83 -18.15
N VAL A 596 -29.52 2.10 -18.23
CA VAL A 596 -28.27 2.51 -18.88
C VAL A 596 -27.06 1.93 -18.14
N ALA A 597 -27.01 2.08 -16.81
CA ALA A 597 -25.93 1.53 -15.99
C ALA A 597 -25.87 0.00 -16.07
N TYR A 598 -27.02 -0.68 -16.04
CA TYR A 598 -27.11 -2.13 -16.14
C TYR A 598 -26.66 -2.65 -17.52
N ALA A 599 -27.08 -2.00 -18.62
CA ALA A 599 -26.63 -2.34 -19.96
C ALA A 599 -25.11 -2.12 -20.12
N ALA A 600 -24.59 -1.02 -19.59
CA ALA A 600 -23.16 -0.72 -19.59
C ALA A 600 -22.37 -1.76 -18.77
N TYR A 601 -22.87 -2.15 -17.60
CA TYR A 601 -22.31 -3.22 -16.77
C TYR A 601 -22.25 -4.56 -17.52
N LEU A 602 -23.34 -4.98 -18.17
CA LEU A 602 -23.36 -6.21 -18.96
C LEU A 602 -22.36 -6.18 -20.13
N TYR A 603 -22.24 -5.03 -20.81
CA TYR A 603 -21.28 -4.87 -21.90
C TYR A 603 -19.82 -4.84 -21.41
N ALA A 604 -19.57 -4.27 -20.25
CA ALA A 604 -18.26 -4.32 -19.60
C ALA A 604 -17.88 -5.77 -19.23
N LEU A 605 -18.81 -6.52 -18.64
CA LEU A 605 -18.62 -7.94 -18.31
C LEU A 605 -18.35 -8.78 -19.56
N PHE A 606 -19.11 -8.56 -20.64
CA PHE A 606 -18.87 -9.19 -21.93
C PHE A 606 -17.45 -8.87 -22.46
N GLY A 607 -17.01 -7.61 -22.36
CA GLY A 607 -15.67 -7.20 -22.76
C GLY A 607 -14.56 -7.87 -21.98
N LEU A 608 -14.74 -8.06 -20.67
CA LEU A 608 -13.79 -8.77 -19.81
C LEU A 608 -13.72 -10.25 -20.21
N LEU A 609 -14.86 -10.92 -20.37
CA LEU A 609 -14.91 -12.32 -20.83
C LEU A 609 -14.30 -12.49 -22.22
N PHE A 610 -14.59 -11.56 -23.14
CA PHE A 610 -13.98 -11.52 -24.46
C PHE A 610 -12.46 -11.35 -24.38
N SER A 611 -11.97 -10.49 -23.50
CA SER A 611 -10.53 -10.30 -23.26
C SER A 611 -9.87 -11.58 -22.74
N CYS A 612 -10.50 -12.27 -21.80
CA CYS A 612 -10.04 -13.58 -21.32
C CYS A 612 -10.00 -14.60 -22.45
N TRP A 613 -11.04 -14.68 -23.30
CA TRP A 613 -11.09 -15.58 -24.45
C TRP A 613 -9.96 -15.30 -25.46
N ILE A 614 -9.72 -14.04 -25.80
CA ILE A 614 -8.64 -13.65 -26.70
C ILE A 614 -7.27 -14.02 -26.12
N LEU A 615 -7.02 -13.76 -24.84
CA LEU A 615 -5.75 -14.10 -24.22
C LEU A 615 -5.56 -15.61 -24.05
N PHE A 616 -6.63 -16.36 -23.80
CA PHE A 616 -6.62 -17.82 -23.73
C PHE A 616 -6.28 -18.43 -25.09
N THR A 617 -7.01 -18.04 -26.14
CA THR A 617 -6.77 -18.52 -27.51
C THR A 617 -5.40 -18.08 -28.05
N ALA A 618 -4.87 -16.96 -27.58
CA ALA A 618 -3.52 -16.51 -27.88
C ALA A 618 -2.40 -17.23 -27.09
N GLY A 619 -2.74 -18.11 -26.14
CA GLY A 619 -1.77 -18.81 -25.28
C GLY A 619 -1.09 -17.93 -24.22
N VAL A 620 -1.59 -16.71 -23.99
CA VAL A 620 -1.01 -15.75 -23.03
C VAL A 620 -1.63 -15.91 -21.64
N LEU A 621 -2.92 -16.25 -21.55
CA LEU A 621 -3.62 -16.38 -20.27
C LEU A 621 -3.14 -17.57 -19.44
N SER A 622 -2.86 -18.72 -20.06
CA SER A 622 -2.45 -19.93 -19.33
C SER A 622 -1.15 -19.77 -18.54
N PRO A 623 -0.07 -19.17 -19.11
CA PRO A 623 1.11 -18.79 -18.34
C PRO A 623 0.81 -17.80 -17.22
N ILE A 624 -0.03 -16.78 -17.47
CA ILE A 624 -0.41 -15.78 -16.46
C ILE A 624 -1.07 -16.46 -15.26
N VAL A 625 -2.07 -17.31 -15.48
CA VAL A 625 -2.79 -18.03 -14.42
C VAL A 625 -1.85 -18.97 -13.67
N ARG A 626 -0.96 -19.69 -14.38
CA ARG A 626 0.00 -20.62 -13.76
C ARG A 626 0.99 -19.89 -12.86
N GLU A 627 1.59 -18.79 -13.32
CA GLU A 627 2.54 -18.03 -12.50
C GLU A 627 1.82 -17.35 -11.32
N THR A 628 0.61 -16.82 -11.53
CA THR A 628 -0.22 -16.26 -10.46
C THR A 628 -0.53 -17.30 -9.39
N ALA A 629 -0.94 -18.50 -9.80
CA ALA A 629 -1.21 -19.61 -8.90
C ALA A 629 0.05 -20.06 -8.15
N LYS A 630 1.21 -20.08 -8.81
CA LYS A 630 2.49 -20.45 -8.19
C LYS A 630 2.91 -19.46 -7.11
N VAL A 631 2.90 -18.16 -7.42
CA VAL A 631 3.26 -17.10 -6.45
C VAL A 631 2.28 -17.09 -5.29
N THR A 632 0.97 -17.19 -5.59
CA THR A 632 -0.04 -17.18 -4.52
C THR A 632 0.05 -18.43 -3.65
N SER A 633 0.19 -19.62 -4.24
CA SER A 633 0.39 -20.86 -3.47
C SER A 633 1.61 -20.79 -2.57
N MET A 634 2.71 -20.18 -3.03
CA MET A 634 3.90 -19.96 -2.20
C MET A 634 3.57 -19.11 -0.97
N VAL A 635 2.90 -17.95 -1.15
CA VAL A 635 2.50 -17.07 -0.04
C VAL A 635 1.59 -17.80 0.96
N PHE A 636 0.58 -18.53 0.47
CA PHE A 636 -0.35 -19.27 1.33
C PHE A 636 0.33 -20.40 2.10
N THR A 637 1.23 -21.16 1.46
CA THR A 637 1.97 -22.23 2.15
C THR A 637 2.94 -21.66 3.18
N ILE A 638 3.59 -20.53 2.90
CA ILE A 638 4.42 -19.81 3.89
C ILE A 638 3.57 -19.39 5.09
N LEU A 639 2.40 -18.81 4.85
CA LEU A 639 1.49 -18.41 5.92
C LEU A 639 1.10 -19.62 6.79
N ILE A 640 0.70 -20.74 6.20
CA ILE A 640 0.37 -21.97 6.95
C ILE A 640 1.58 -22.47 7.76
N GLY A 641 2.74 -22.60 7.12
CA GLY A 641 3.97 -23.05 7.77
C GLY A 641 4.38 -22.15 8.92
N SER A 642 4.29 -20.82 8.73
CA SER A 642 4.61 -19.82 9.77
C SER A 642 3.71 -19.92 10.98
N GLN A 643 2.42 -20.29 10.84
CA GLN A 643 1.55 -20.49 11.99
C GLN A 643 1.99 -21.69 12.85
N ILE A 644 2.41 -22.79 12.21
CA ILE A 644 2.95 -23.96 12.91
C ILE A 644 4.19 -23.57 13.70
N LEU A 645 5.16 -22.94 13.03
CA LEU A 645 6.39 -22.50 13.68
C LEU A 645 6.13 -21.51 14.82
N ASN A 646 5.26 -20.53 14.60
CA ASN A 646 4.92 -19.52 15.60
C ASN A 646 4.28 -20.17 16.84
N LEU A 647 3.36 -21.11 16.66
CA LEU A 647 2.72 -21.81 17.78
C LEU A 647 3.71 -22.69 18.55
N VAL A 648 4.68 -23.30 17.87
CA VAL A 648 5.78 -24.02 18.54
C VAL A 648 6.58 -23.06 19.41
N VAL A 649 6.98 -21.89 18.90
CA VAL A 649 7.70 -20.86 19.67
C VAL A 649 6.90 -20.38 20.88
N ILE A 650 5.58 -20.20 20.72
CA ILE A 650 4.68 -19.86 21.83
C ILE A 650 4.61 -20.99 22.86
N SER A 651 4.63 -22.24 22.41
CA SER A 651 4.36 -23.39 23.27
C SER A 651 5.37 -23.60 24.39
N PHE A 652 6.64 -23.28 24.13
CA PHE A 652 7.71 -23.33 25.13
C PHE A 652 8.07 -21.96 25.70
N GLY A 653 7.28 -20.92 25.43
CA GLY A 653 7.47 -19.56 25.99
C GLY A 653 8.50 -18.68 25.28
N GLY A 654 9.00 -19.08 24.10
CA GLY A 654 10.02 -18.34 23.35
C GLY A 654 9.59 -16.92 22.93
N GLU A 655 8.32 -16.73 22.54
CA GLU A 655 7.79 -15.40 22.18
C GLU A 655 7.84 -14.46 23.39
N HIS A 656 7.31 -14.91 24.53
CA HIS A 656 7.27 -14.12 25.76
C HIS A 656 8.68 -13.79 26.25
N TYR A 657 9.62 -14.72 26.12
CA TYR A 657 11.02 -14.51 26.45
C TYR A 657 11.65 -13.38 25.62
N ILE A 658 11.47 -13.39 24.30
CA ILE A 658 11.97 -12.32 23.41
C ILE A 658 11.30 -10.99 23.74
N GLN A 659 9.98 -10.97 23.97
CA GLN A 659 9.26 -9.76 24.33
C GLN A 659 9.71 -9.19 25.66
N MET A 660 9.94 -10.02 26.68
CA MET A 660 10.47 -9.60 27.98
C MET A 660 11.88 -9.01 27.85
N PHE A 661 12.74 -9.60 26.99
CA PHE A 661 14.06 -9.05 26.70
C PHE A 661 13.94 -7.67 26.06
N LEU A 662 13.10 -7.50 25.04
CA LEU A 662 12.90 -6.21 24.37
C LEU A 662 12.28 -5.17 25.30
N LYS A 663 11.30 -5.55 26.13
CA LYS A 663 10.66 -4.67 27.12
C LYS A 663 11.56 -4.32 28.32
N SER A 664 12.70 -5.01 28.49
CA SER A 664 13.65 -4.71 29.56
C SER A 664 14.41 -3.40 29.33
N PHE A 665 14.51 -2.95 28.08
CA PHE A 665 15.10 -1.67 27.75
C PHE A 665 14.11 -0.54 28.03
N ASP A 666 14.51 0.44 28.86
CA ASP A 666 13.65 1.58 29.21
C ASP A 666 13.45 2.58 28.07
N ASN A 667 14.31 2.55 27.04
CA ASN A 667 14.26 3.49 25.93
C ASN A 667 13.66 2.86 24.66
N GLU A 668 12.45 3.29 24.28
CA GLU A 668 11.72 2.84 23.08
C GLU A 668 12.56 2.99 21.79
N ILE A 669 13.40 4.01 21.68
CA ILE A 669 14.29 4.21 20.52
C ILE A 669 15.32 3.08 20.43
N THR A 670 15.86 2.64 21.56
CA THR A 670 16.86 1.57 21.60
C THR A 670 16.23 0.25 21.16
N VAL A 671 15.02 -0.03 21.64
CA VAL A 671 14.24 -1.21 21.22
C VAL A 671 13.96 -1.16 19.73
N PHE A 672 13.49 -0.03 19.22
CA PHE A 672 13.19 0.13 17.80
C PHE A 672 14.42 -0.08 16.92
N LEU A 673 15.56 0.56 17.24
CA LEU A 673 16.81 0.40 16.49
C LEU A 673 17.34 -1.04 16.56
N LEU A 674 17.24 -1.69 17.72
CA LEU A 674 17.63 -3.10 17.89
C LEU A 674 16.77 -4.00 17.00
N VAL A 675 15.45 -3.81 17.00
CA VAL A 675 14.58 -4.61 16.12
C VAL A 675 14.87 -4.32 14.65
N MET A 676 15.08 -3.06 14.26
CA MET A 676 15.45 -2.70 12.89
C MET A 676 16.75 -3.39 12.46
N LEU A 677 17.76 -3.46 13.34
CA LEU A 677 18.99 -4.19 13.07
C LEU A 677 18.74 -5.70 12.92
N VAL A 678 17.92 -6.29 13.80
CA VAL A 678 17.57 -7.73 13.72
C VAL A 678 16.82 -8.04 12.42
N LEU A 679 15.82 -7.24 12.05
CA LEU A 679 15.08 -7.39 10.80
C LEU A 679 16.01 -7.24 9.58
N PHE A 680 16.95 -6.31 9.64
CA PHE A 680 17.96 -6.12 8.59
C PHE A 680 18.87 -7.34 8.45
N LEU A 681 19.38 -7.89 9.55
CA LEU A 681 20.24 -9.08 9.50
C LEU A 681 19.48 -10.34 9.08
N LEU A 682 18.24 -10.50 9.54
CA LEU A 682 17.40 -11.65 9.16
C LEU A 682 17.03 -11.62 7.69
N GLY A 683 16.83 -10.43 7.10
CA GLY A 683 16.52 -10.29 5.68
C GLY A 683 17.66 -10.67 4.73
N PHE A 684 18.84 -11.02 5.25
CA PHE A 684 19.90 -11.63 4.45
C PHE A 684 19.58 -13.09 4.12
N VAL A 685 18.83 -13.77 4.99
CA VAL A 685 18.56 -15.22 4.84
C VAL A 685 17.09 -15.50 4.59
N LEU A 686 16.21 -14.65 5.10
CA LEU A 686 14.77 -14.78 4.98
C LEU A 686 14.24 -13.75 3.97
N ASP A 687 13.28 -14.16 3.15
CA ASP A 687 12.55 -13.23 2.28
C ASP A 687 11.52 -12.43 3.13
N PHE A 688 11.02 -11.32 2.61
CA PHE A 688 10.20 -10.37 3.37
C PHE A 688 8.89 -11.02 3.83
N LEU A 689 8.34 -11.98 3.08
CA LEU A 689 7.14 -12.71 3.47
C LEU A 689 7.34 -13.47 4.78
N GLU A 690 8.47 -14.16 4.89
CA GLU A 690 8.85 -14.93 6.08
C GLU A 690 9.05 -14.01 7.28
N ILE A 691 9.71 -12.87 7.07
CA ILE A 691 9.92 -11.91 8.16
C ILE A 691 8.59 -11.33 8.64
N ILE A 692 7.72 -10.95 7.71
CA ILE A 692 6.39 -10.40 8.00
C ILE A 692 5.53 -11.41 8.77
N TYR A 693 5.58 -12.70 8.45
CA TYR A 693 4.75 -13.71 9.12
C TYR A 693 5.38 -14.39 10.34
N ILE A 694 6.71 -14.36 10.49
CA ILE A 694 7.42 -15.00 11.61
C ILE A 694 7.88 -13.96 12.62
N VAL A 695 8.64 -12.96 12.18
CA VAL A 695 9.35 -12.06 13.09
C VAL A 695 8.44 -10.94 13.57
N ILE A 696 7.67 -10.32 12.67
CA ILE A 696 6.80 -9.19 13.01
C ILE A 696 5.75 -9.54 14.08
N PRO A 697 5.11 -10.73 14.10
CA PRO A 697 4.24 -11.10 15.21
C PRO A 697 4.95 -11.22 16.57
N ILE A 698 6.22 -11.60 16.57
CA ILE A 698 7.02 -11.76 17.81
C ILE A 698 7.41 -10.38 18.37
N VAL A 699 7.93 -9.49 17.51
CA VAL A 699 8.45 -8.18 17.92
C VAL A 699 7.41 -7.07 17.88
N GLY A 700 6.37 -7.22 17.06
CA GLY A 700 5.36 -6.23 16.77
C GLY A 700 4.57 -5.75 17.98
N PRO A 701 4.13 -6.63 18.91
CA PRO A 701 3.47 -6.19 20.15
C PRO A 701 4.32 -5.22 20.97
N VAL A 702 5.66 -5.35 20.92
CA VAL A 702 6.58 -4.45 21.61
C VAL A 702 6.71 -3.11 20.87
N ILE A 703 6.82 -3.15 19.54
CA ILE A 703 7.03 -1.93 18.74
C ILE A 703 5.74 -1.10 18.63
N TYR A 704 4.63 -1.75 18.27
CA TYR A 704 3.34 -1.09 18.07
C TYR A 704 2.61 -0.77 19.38
N GLY A 705 3.02 -1.38 20.50
CA GLY A 705 2.57 -0.99 21.84
C GLY A 705 3.22 0.29 22.35
N GLY A 706 4.32 0.75 21.73
CA GLY A 706 5.03 1.98 22.09
C GLY A 706 4.28 3.26 21.73
N THR A 707 4.99 4.38 21.76
CA THR A 707 4.43 5.72 21.47
C THR A 707 4.58 6.17 20.02
N PHE A 708 5.36 5.46 19.20
CA PHE A 708 5.61 5.83 17.81
C PHE A 708 4.37 5.74 16.93
N ASP A 709 4.28 6.64 15.93
CA ASP A 709 3.22 6.56 14.93
C ASP A 709 3.33 5.23 14.16
N PRO A 710 2.29 4.39 14.18
CA PRO A 710 2.35 3.07 13.57
C PRO A 710 2.50 3.15 12.03
N LYS A 711 2.05 4.24 11.39
CA LYS A 711 2.28 4.50 9.95
C LYS A 711 3.79 4.59 9.70
N TRP A 712 4.48 5.43 10.48
CA TRP A 712 5.91 5.66 10.33
C TRP A 712 6.72 4.39 10.64
N VAL A 713 6.41 3.69 11.73
CA VAL A 713 7.04 2.41 12.09
C VAL A 713 6.95 1.40 10.96
N THR A 714 5.75 1.23 10.39
CA THR A 714 5.50 0.24 9.34
C THR A 714 6.30 0.57 8.07
N ILE A 715 6.35 1.85 7.68
CA ILE A 715 7.14 2.29 6.51
C ILE A 715 8.64 2.13 6.75
N MET A 716 9.14 2.42 7.95
CA MET A 716 10.54 2.19 8.30
C MET A 716 10.90 0.70 8.17
N ILE A 717 10.04 -0.19 8.68
CA ILE A 717 10.22 -1.64 8.52
C ILE A 717 10.24 -2.02 7.03
N ALA A 718 9.30 -1.52 6.22
CA ALA A 718 9.24 -1.82 4.79
C ALA A 718 10.52 -1.41 4.04
N VAL A 719 11.01 -0.18 4.26
CA VAL A 719 12.25 0.33 3.63
C VAL A 719 13.49 -0.43 4.15
N ASN A 720 13.50 -0.86 5.41
CA ASN A 720 14.57 -1.66 5.97
C ASN A 720 14.63 -3.07 5.35
N LEU A 721 13.48 -3.73 5.18
CA LEU A 721 13.38 -5.01 4.47
C LEU A 721 13.87 -4.88 3.02
N GLN A 722 13.54 -3.77 2.36
CA GLN A 722 14.04 -3.46 1.02
C GLN A 722 15.57 -3.31 0.99
N THR A 723 16.12 -2.60 1.98
CA THR A 723 17.57 -2.38 2.10
C THR A 723 18.31 -3.70 2.33
N SER A 724 17.78 -4.55 3.20
CA SER A 724 18.31 -5.88 3.43
C SER A 724 18.36 -6.72 2.15
N PHE A 725 17.28 -6.65 1.35
CA PHE A 725 17.15 -7.41 0.10
C PHE A 725 18.19 -7.02 -0.98
N LEU A 726 18.82 -5.85 -0.83
CA LEU A 726 19.87 -5.32 -1.72
C LEU A 726 21.29 -5.49 -1.18
N THR A 727 21.47 -5.84 0.09
CA THR A 727 22.78 -5.73 0.74
C THR A 727 23.67 -6.95 0.48
N PRO A 728 24.89 -6.78 -0.09
CA PRO A 728 25.85 -7.88 -0.22
C PRO A 728 26.31 -8.43 1.14
N PRO A 729 26.71 -9.71 1.23
CA PRO A 729 26.78 -10.69 0.15
C PRO A 729 25.46 -11.44 -0.12
N PHE A 730 24.43 -11.22 0.69
CA PHE A 730 23.26 -12.10 0.75
C PHE A 730 21.99 -11.55 0.08
N GLY A 731 21.98 -10.31 -0.40
CA GLY A 731 20.80 -9.70 -1.01
C GLY A 731 20.19 -10.54 -2.13
N PHE A 732 18.97 -11.04 -1.94
CA PHE A 732 18.25 -11.90 -2.89
C PHE A 732 18.11 -11.29 -4.28
N ALA A 733 17.90 -9.97 -4.37
CA ALA A 733 17.86 -9.28 -5.66
C ALA A 733 19.17 -9.46 -6.46
N LEU A 734 20.31 -9.52 -5.77
CA LEU A 734 21.62 -9.71 -6.41
C LEU A 734 21.76 -11.13 -6.97
N PHE A 735 21.25 -12.13 -6.26
CA PHE A 735 21.24 -13.52 -6.73
C PHE A 735 20.29 -13.73 -7.91
N TYR A 736 19.11 -13.12 -7.85
CA TYR A 736 18.16 -13.13 -8.97
C TYR A 736 18.76 -12.49 -10.23
N LEU A 737 19.40 -11.34 -10.08
CA LEU A 737 20.10 -10.70 -11.19
C LEU A 737 21.27 -11.56 -11.69
N ARG A 738 22.05 -12.15 -10.78
CA ARG A 738 23.16 -13.03 -11.14
C ARG A 738 22.68 -14.25 -11.94
N GLY A 739 21.50 -14.79 -11.62
CA GLY A 739 20.90 -15.92 -12.32
C GLY A 739 20.59 -15.66 -13.81
N VAL A 740 20.44 -14.38 -14.20
CA VAL A 740 20.18 -13.98 -15.59
C VAL A 740 21.30 -13.17 -16.23
N ALA A 741 22.29 -12.73 -15.44
CA ALA A 741 23.42 -11.96 -15.95
C ALA A 741 24.31 -12.81 -16.86
N PRO A 742 24.78 -12.24 -17.99
CA PRO A 742 25.63 -12.95 -18.93
C PRO A 742 27.03 -13.16 -18.34
N LYS A 743 27.83 -14.07 -18.92
CA LYS A 743 29.07 -14.59 -18.31
C LYS A 743 30.13 -13.52 -18.06
N GLU A 744 30.07 -12.41 -18.81
CA GLU A 744 31.00 -11.28 -18.71
C GLU A 744 30.76 -10.45 -17.44
N VAL A 745 29.57 -10.55 -16.84
CA VAL A 745 29.21 -9.85 -15.61
C VAL A 745 29.53 -10.73 -14.40
N THR A 746 30.57 -10.36 -13.66
CA THR A 746 30.98 -11.08 -12.46
C THR A 746 30.14 -10.70 -11.24
N THR A 747 30.05 -11.59 -10.23
CA THR A 747 29.42 -11.27 -8.94
C THR A 747 30.05 -10.04 -8.29
N GLY A 748 31.37 -9.85 -8.46
CA GLY A 748 32.07 -8.66 -7.98
C GLY A 748 31.58 -7.37 -8.63
N HIS A 749 31.21 -7.39 -9.92
CA HIS A 749 30.60 -6.22 -10.58
C HIS A 749 29.22 -5.91 -9.99
N ILE A 750 28.39 -6.93 -9.74
CA ILE A 750 27.06 -6.76 -9.15
C ILE A 750 27.17 -6.17 -7.73
N TYR A 751 28.06 -6.72 -6.90
CA TYR A 751 28.25 -6.25 -5.52
C TYR A 751 28.77 -4.81 -5.48
N ARG A 752 29.79 -4.46 -6.28
CA ARG A 752 30.28 -3.08 -6.36
C ARG A 752 29.24 -2.12 -6.93
N GLY A 753 28.44 -2.60 -7.88
CA GLY A 753 27.36 -1.85 -8.50
C GLY A 753 26.26 -1.44 -7.53
N ILE A 754 25.92 -2.30 -6.56
CA ILE A 754 24.81 -2.04 -5.64
C ILE A 754 25.19 -1.20 -4.41
N VAL A 755 26.46 -1.21 -3.97
CA VAL A 755 26.89 -0.47 -2.75
C VAL A 755 26.38 0.98 -2.72
N PRO A 756 26.49 1.79 -3.79
CA PRO A 756 25.97 3.16 -3.77
C PRO A 756 24.46 3.24 -3.55
N PHE A 757 23.69 2.29 -4.09
CA PHE A 757 22.23 2.25 -3.92
C PHE A 757 21.83 1.80 -2.51
N VAL A 758 22.60 0.92 -1.87
CA VAL A 758 22.44 0.58 -0.45
C VAL A 758 22.72 1.79 0.42
N LEU A 759 23.78 2.56 0.14
CA LEU A 759 24.07 3.80 0.86
C LEU A 759 22.96 4.84 0.70
N ILE A 760 22.37 4.94 -0.49
CA ILE A 760 21.20 5.81 -0.74
C ILE A 760 19.99 5.32 0.07
N GLN A 761 19.77 4.01 0.20
CA GLN A 761 18.69 3.46 1.02
C GLN A 761 18.88 3.75 2.50
N VAL A 762 20.11 3.55 3.01
CA VAL A 762 20.45 3.91 4.40
C VAL A 762 20.29 5.41 4.63
N ALA A 763 20.70 6.25 3.68
CA ALA A 763 20.45 7.69 3.72
C ALA A 763 18.95 8.01 3.67
N GLY A 764 18.16 7.28 2.88
CA GLY A 764 16.70 7.35 2.82
C GLY A 764 16.06 7.03 4.16
N LEU A 765 16.46 5.95 4.82
CA LEU A 765 16.05 5.61 6.19
C LEU A 765 16.41 6.74 7.18
N GLY A 766 17.61 7.31 7.04
CA GLY A 766 18.03 8.48 7.83
C GLY A 766 17.14 9.71 7.58
N ILE A 767 16.78 9.98 6.33
CA ILE A 767 15.87 11.08 5.97
C ILE A 767 14.49 10.84 6.59
N LEU A 768 13.93 9.64 6.49
CA LEU A 768 12.63 9.30 7.09
C LEU A 768 12.68 9.35 8.62
N TRP A 769 13.84 9.08 9.22
CA TRP A 769 14.08 9.22 10.64
C TRP A 769 14.05 10.68 11.09
N PHE A 770 14.79 11.57 10.42
CA PHE A 770 14.84 12.99 10.78
C PHE A 770 13.60 13.77 10.35
N PHE A 771 12.89 13.31 9.31
CA PHE A 771 11.71 13.95 8.74
C PHE A 771 10.53 12.97 8.65
N PRO A 772 9.95 12.57 9.81
CA PRO A 772 8.82 11.64 9.84
C PRO A 772 7.57 12.19 9.12
N SER A 773 7.49 13.52 8.97
CA SER A 773 6.43 14.21 8.22
C SER A 773 6.33 13.76 6.76
N ILE A 774 7.41 13.25 6.15
CA ILE A 774 7.39 12.69 4.79
C ILE A 774 6.41 11.51 4.72
N VAL A 775 6.30 10.73 5.80
CA VAL A 775 5.39 9.58 5.89
C VAL A 775 3.97 10.01 6.27
N THR A 776 3.82 11.03 7.12
CA THR A 776 2.50 11.39 7.67
C THR A 776 1.74 12.41 6.82
N ILE A 777 2.42 13.23 6.00
CA ILE A 777 1.80 14.36 5.28
C ILE A 777 0.66 13.95 4.35
N VAL A 778 0.82 12.88 3.56
CA VAL A 778 -0.20 12.44 2.60
C VAL A 778 -1.43 11.88 3.34
N PRO A 779 -1.27 10.98 4.33
CA PRO A 779 -2.39 10.56 5.19
C PRO A 779 -3.11 11.72 5.89
N ASP A 780 -2.38 12.72 6.38
CA ASP A 780 -2.96 13.81 7.16
C ASP A 780 -3.72 14.82 6.26
N LEU A 781 -3.35 14.93 4.98
CA LEU A 781 -4.03 15.76 3.97
C LEU A 781 -5.29 15.11 3.38
N ILE A 782 -5.35 13.77 3.36
CA ILE A 782 -6.47 12.99 2.83
C ILE A 782 -7.03 12.11 3.96
N PRO A 783 -7.66 12.71 4.99
CA PRO A 783 -8.25 11.95 6.08
C PRO A 783 -9.40 11.08 5.54
N ASN A 784 -9.33 9.78 5.85
CA ASN A 784 -10.35 8.78 5.53
C ASN A 784 -11.53 8.84 6.50
#